data_AF-A0A958EXH3-F1
#
_entry.id   AF-A0A958EXH3-F1
#
_cell.length_a   1.000
_cell.length_b   1.000
_cell.length_c   1.000
_cell.angle_alpha   90.00
_cell.angle_beta   90.00
_cell.angle_gamma   90.00
#
_symmetry.space_group_name_H-M   'P 1'
#
loop_
_entity.id
_entity.type
_entity.pdbx_description
1 polymer ?
#
loop_
_entity_poly.entity_id
_entity_poly.type
_entity_poly.pdbx_seq_one_letter_code
_entity_poly.pdbx_strand_id
1 'polypeptide(L)'
;IYQDGLLWGGIVRDTRNPSFERMRVGGQTFRIGTNSGHIVTSGTASTAPVASDANLAFVYRIRKDWESLQIGQASLINDAASVNQISASSVSDQMQQDILDAYRRDWENWPVELGAPFEDSNGNGIYEPDLGETPGIANADQVIWLVVNDLDEGRVSNLSGTKPIGLELQMTLWCYNQPSSTLGQLIFKRFRLINKSGLQVDSMYVGQWSDPDCGTAVDDLVGCDVERSLGFVYTGSVTDNNFSAIGLNPAAGGYDFFQGPLVDGVAGQDLNNNGVDDASDFGLFNLKQVGPGKINLPLTSFGYFASGSTIPDPDFGEYNATLQVYNLLNGNIPTSDTLNPSPYTSGFGENVGQPTKFPLSGNPVGQTGDLDAFGSNLAPGDRRMILNSGPFTMMPGDTQEVVVAVIGGIVEQDGGNNRNAVAQLKLNDDFAQFIFNKRFEGIPSPPVAPDVKATPLEDKIILEWGSNLNRIALSEAKDPLLGFNFEGYNVYQLPNANAPKSSAIRITTFDLNNLITQINSDRFVPDFGDIISVPIQKGTNTGIQRYFVIEKDYINDAPLFAGNEYYFAITAYNAKDEDGDGAIDKDVPESSLESAFEIITVVPQGTRPGIKYTSEQGEALDVNKSGFSTGNVDVVVVDPNAITGDSYMVSFNDTPNYSTDANGDTLGTWFTWNLLNTTQNKTLLTNQSNLAGDNDYAVTDGLLVKVAGPKTAGLANWGSAGDRWVTGVNWNAPQFFGGLDVGANFFGSNLSVADLVPIQLVWQDSADVATNGYVSKGAVYRRDTGYSFSGIGQLPLAAYDVTDPANPRQVNVSFVEDDNESQANGSAANLIWDMGWNPTTQTYGANGAREYIFINLSDYSEGAGYDDSNTGFDSDVLYAIWPDQRGTRPYLLAEFTMDIIINIPNNMNDSYAFSTKSVIRGDKEFAKDEVDRINVFPNPYYAYNPEEPNRFSRFITFNHLPENVTIRIFTLSGVQVRKLTSADKQTPESQFLRWNLQNEANIPVASGVYIAHIDMPDLNKTKVLKLFIVQAQEILDYF
;
A
#
# COMPACT_ATOMS: atom_id res chain seq x y z
N ILE A 1 15.23 16.90 -21.45
CA ILE A 1 15.28 18.37 -21.32
C ILE A 1 16.74 18.78 -21.17
N TYR A 2 17.33 19.37 -22.20
CA TYR A 2 18.71 19.84 -22.17
C TYR A 2 18.82 21.16 -21.40
N GLN A 3 17.95 22.13 -21.69
CA GLN A 3 17.92 23.41 -20.99
C GLN A 3 16.50 24.01 -20.99
N ASP A 4 16.11 24.65 -19.90
CA ASP A 4 14.84 25.35 -19.81
C ASP A 4 14.95 26.64 -18.98
N GLY A 5 13.91 27.47 -19.03
CA GLY A 5 13.87 28.72 -18.30
C GLY A 5 12.60 29.53 -18.55
N LEU A 6 12.46 30.63 -17.82
CA LEU A 6 11.35 31.56 -18.00
C LEU A 6 11.79 32.76 -18.83
N LEU A 7 11.01 33.09 -19.87
CA LEU A 7 11.10 34.32 -20.64
C LEU A 7 9.97 35.27 -20.27
N TRP A 8 10.23 36.57 -20.40
CA TRP A 8 9.19 37.59 -20.31
C TRP A 8 9.45 38.72 -21.28
N GLY A 9 8.36 39.34 -21.73
CA GLY A 9 8.41 40.45 -22.67
C GLY A 9 7.27 41.42 -22.41
N GLY A 10 7.55 42.71 -22.48
CA GLY A 10 6.54 43.73 -22.21
C GLY A 10 6.95 45.12 -22.70
N ILE A 11 5.98 46.01 -22.71
CA ILE A 11 6.15 47.41 -23.10
C ILE A 11 6.42 48.22 -21.83
N VAL A 12 7.66 48.69 -21.67
CA VAL A 12 8.03 49.51 -20.51
C VAL A 12 7.66 50.97 -20.78
N ARG A 13 6.83 51.54 -19.89
CA ARG A 13 6.34 52.93 -19.97
C ARG A 13 6.95 53.76 -18.84
N ASP A 14 7.60 54.87 -19.20
CA ASP A 14 8.05 55.89 -18.23
C ASP A 14 7.03 57.03 -18.16
N THR A 15 6.42 57.23 -16.99
CA THR A 15 5.42 58.28 -16.74
C THR A 15 5.98 59.71 -16.86
N ARG A 16 7.31 59.90 -16.91
CA ARG A 16 7.96 61.22 -17.09
C ARG A 16 8.43 61.46 -18.51
N ASN A 17 8.50 60.44 -19.34
CA ASN A 17 8.75 60.56 -20.77
C ASN A 17 7.76 59.70 -21.54
N PRO A 18 6.54 60.22 -21.82
CA PRO A 18 5.50 59.48 -22.55
C PRO A 18 5.92 59.04 -23.97
N SER A 19 7.02 59.58 -24.51
CA SER A 19 7.60 59.15 -25.78
C SER A 19 8.57 57.97 -25.67
N PHE A 20 8.90 57.55 -24.45
CA PHE A 20 9.72 56.38 -24.16
C PHE A 20 8.81 55.17 -23.89
N GLU A 21 8.22 54.66 -24.97
CA GLU A 21 7.56 53.36 -25.03
C GLU A 21 8.53 52.43 -25.75
N ARG A 22 9.16 51.50 -25.01
CA ARG A 22 10.09 50.55 -25.62
C ARG A 22 9.86 49.15 -25.10
N MET A 23 9.69 48.24 -26.04
CA MET A 23 9.60 46.81 -25.79
C MET A 23 10.91 46.31 -25.19
N ARG A 24 10.80 45.47 -24.18
CA ARG A 24 11.94 44.82 -23.53
C ARG A 24 11.60 43.36 -23.29
N VAL A 25 12.60 42.51 -23.44
CA VAL A 25 12.54 41.08 -23.20
C VAL A 25 13.67 40.72 -22.25
N GLY A 26 13.36 39.97 -21.21
CA GLY A 26 14.33 39.41 -20.28
C GLY A 26 14.05 37.92 -20.06
N GLY A 27 14.80 37.32 -19.14
CA GLY A 27 14.65 35.91 -18.78
C GLY A 27 15.82 35.04 -19.18
N GLN A 28 15.52 33.79 -19.48
CA GLN A 28 16.51 32.72 -19.60
C GLN A 28 16.20 31.83 -20.81
N THR A 29 17.16 31.73 -21.73
CA THR A 29 17.25 30.68 -22.76
C THR A 29 18.63 30.03 -22.66
N PHE A 30 19.20 29.53 -23.75
CA PHE A 30 20.65 29.30 -23.86
C PHE A 30 21.50 30.55 -23.55
N ARG A 31 20.92 31.76 -23.65
CA ARG A 31 21.52 32.99 -23.09
C ARG A 31 20.80 33.37 -21.81
N ILE A 32 21.56 33.53 -20.73
CA ILE A 32 21.01 33.86 -19.42
C ILE A 32 21.02 35.38 -19.23
N GLY A 33 19.85 36.01 -19.37
CA GLY A 33 19.65 37.44 -19.18
C GLY A 33 19.57 37.87 -17.72
N THR A 34 19.49 36.92 -16.78
CA THR A 34 19.44 37.18 -15.34
C THR A 34 20.82 37.08 -14.69
N ASN A 35 21.04 37.82 -13.61
CA ASN A 35 22.15 37.65 -12.69
C ASN A 35 21.65 37.16 -11.32
N SER A 36 22.52 36.51 -10.57
CA SER A 36 22.21 35.97 -9.24
C SER A 36 21.92 37.09 -8.23
N GLY A 37 21.00 36.83 -7.29
CA GLY A 37 20.68 37.71 -6.17
C GLY A 37 19.33 38.43 -6.30
N HIS A 38 18.84 38.96 -5.19
CA HIS A 38 17.62 39.77 -5.13
C HIS A 38 17.93 41.25 -5.34
N ILE A 39 16.91 42.07 -5.54
CA ILE A 39 17.01 43.53 -5.62
C ILE A 39 16.76 44.08 -4.21
N VAL A 40 17.81 44.65 -3.61
CA VAL A 40 17.81 45.21 -2.24
C VAL A 40 17.08 46.54 -2.15
N THR A 41 17.11 47.33 -3.22
CA THR A 41 16.45 48.64 -3.27
C THR A 41 15.69 48.73 -4.57
N SER A 42 14.36 48.73 -4.49
CA SER A 42 13.50 48.95 -5.65
C SER A 42 13.79 50.30 -6.28
N GLY A 43 13.76 50.34 -7.60
CA GLY A 43 13.88 51.55 -8.37
C GLY A 43 12.62 52.41 -8.27
N THR A 44 12.83 53.72 -8.36
CA THR A 44 11.77 54.66 -8.68
C THR A 44 12.05 55.17 -10.07
N ALA A 45 11.12 55.95 -10.65
CA ALA A 45 11.43 56.64 -11.88
C ALA A 45 12.79 57.39 -11.77
N SER A 46 13.09 58.03 -10.64
CA SER A 46 14.34 58.79 -10.41
C SER A 46 15.58 57.98 -10.07
N THR A 47 15.48 56.68 -9.73
CA THR A 47 16.61 55.87 -9.27
C THR A 47 16.49 54.44 -9.77
N ALA A 48 17.54 53.91 -10.39
CA ALA A 48 17.54 52.50 -10.82
C ALA A 48 17.52 51.56 -9.60
N PRO A 49 16.89 50.38 -9.71
CA PRO A 49 16.96 49.37 -8.66
C PRO A 49 18.41 48.88 -8.49
N VAL A 50 18.73 48.39 -7.29
CA VAL A 50 20.08 47.92 -6.93
C VAL A 50 20.02 46.43 -6.59
N ALA A 51 20.82 45.62 -7.29
CA ALA A 51 20.99 44.20 -6.99
C ALA A 51 21.78 44.01 -5.68
N SER A 52 21.50 42.92 -4.97
CA SER A 52 22.27 42.47 -3.80
C SER A 52 23.71 42.09 -4.20
N ASP A 53 24.60 42.02 -3.21
CA ASP A 53 25.92 41.39 -3.41
C ASP A 53 25.74 39.93 -3.86
N ALA A 54 26.56 39.48 -4.80
CA ALA A 54 26.59 38.09 -5.29
C ALA A 54 26.86 37.09 -4.17
N ASN A 55 27.48 37.53 -3.06
CA ASN A 55 27.72 36.70 -1.87
C ASN A 55 26.46 36.26 -1.10
N LEU A 56 25.28 36.81 -1.41
CA LEU A 56 23.99 36.39 -0.84
C LEU A 56 23.10 35.66 -1.85
N ALA A 57 23.66 35.28 -3.00
CA ALA A 57 22.94 34.64 -4.08
C ALA A 57 23.26 33.13 -4.11
N PHE A 58 22.60 32.38 -3.23
CA PHE A 58 22.75 30.93 -3.11
C PHE A 58 21.57 30.18 -3.73
N VAL A 59 21.84 28.95 -4.17
CA VAL A 59 20.80 27.95 -4.41
C VAL A 59 20.63 27.20 -3.10
N TYR A 60 19.48 27.37 -2.47
CA TYR A 60 19.14 26.67 -1.23
C TYR A 60 18.44 25.36 -1.61
N ARG A 61 18.91 24.25 -1.05
CA ARG A 61 18.33 22.93 -1.27
C ARG A 61 18.06 22.30 0.09
N ILE A 62 16.78 22.09 0.40
CA ILE A 62 16.34 21.44 1.64
C ILE A 62 15.63 20.13 1.32
N ARG A 63 15.69 19.20 2.27
CA ARG A 63 14.91 17.96 2.28
C ARG A 63 14.43 17.68 3.69
N LYS A 64 13.24 17.11 3.89
CA LYS A 64 12.65 16.98 5.23
C LYS A 64 13.34 15.96 6.14
N ASP A 65 13.84 14.87 5.57
CA ASP A 65 14.42 13.74 6.28
C ASP A 65 15.95 13.84 6.44
N TRP A 66 16.55 15.01 6.15
CA TRP A 66 18.01 15.16 6.10
C TRP A 66 18.71 14.74 7.40
N GLU A 67 18.10 14.96 8.57
CA GLU A 67 18.66 14.60 9.87
C GLU A 67 18.78 13.09 10.07
N SER A 68 17.95 12.31 9.38
CA SER A 68 17.94 10.84 9.47
C SER A 68 18.95 10.17 8.53
N LEU A 69 19.52 10.94 7.59
CA LEU A 69 20.46 10.41 6.61
C LEU A 69 21.80 10.06 7.23
N GLN A 70 22.42 9.01 6.70
CA GLN A 70 23.72 8.52 7.15
C GLN A 70 24.63 8.21 5.95
N ILE A 71 25.93 8.43 6.14
CA ILE A 71 26.95 8.02 5.17
C ILE A 71 26.82 6.51 4.90
N GLY A 72 26.85 6.14 3.62
CA GLY A 72 26.66 4.79 3.12
C GLY A 72 25.22 4.46 2.72
N GLN A 73 24.24 5.32 3.04
CA GLN A 73 22.87 5.14 2.55
C GLN A 73 22.76 5.45 1.05
N ALA A 74 22.02 4.62 0.31
CA ALA A 74 21.87 4.74 -1.14
C ALA A 74 21.29 6.10 -1.57
N SER A 75 20.34 6.66 -0.81
CA SER A 75 19.74 7.98 -1.07
C SER A 75 20.79 9.09 -1.04
N LEU A 76 21.67 9.09 -0.04
CA LEU A 76 22.73 10.10 0.10
C LEU A 76 23.85 9.90 -0.94
N ILE A 77 24.17 8.66 -1.28
CA ILE A 77 25.10 8.34 -2.38
C ILE A 77 24.56 8.90 -3.69
N ASN A 78 23.28 8.70 -3.98
CA ASN A 78 22.66 9.21 -5.20
C ASN A 78 22.63 10.75 -5.22
N ASP A 79 22.29 11.40 -4.11
CA ASP A 79 22.35 12.86 -4.00
C ASP A 79 23.75 13.40 -4.30
N ALA A 80 24.78 12.78 -3.72
CA ALA A 80 26.17 13.17 -3.94
C ALA A 80 26.60 12.90 -5.38
N ALA A 81 26.21 11.76 -5.97
CA ALA A 81 26.49 11.42 -7.36
C ALA A 81 25.90 12.46 -8.32
N SER A 82 24.63 12.82 -8.13
CA SER A 82 23.92 13.79 -8.96
C SER A 82 24.53 15.19 -8.87
N VAL A 83 24.83 15.69 -7.66
CA VAL A 83 25.42 17.02 -7.48
C VAL A 83 26.83 17.11 -8.08
N ASN A 84 27.62 16.05 -7.95
CA ASN A 84 28.98 16.01 -8.48
C ASN A 84 29.07 15.56 -9.95
N GLN A 85 27.94 15.15 -10.55
CA GLN A 85 27.86 14.62 -11.92
C GLN A 85 28.81 13.42 -12.17
N ILE A 86 28.83 12.48 -11.22
CA ILE A 86 29.64 11.25 -11.27
C ILE A 86 28.78 10.01 -11.07
N SER A 87 29.33 8.82 -11.31
CA SER A 87 28.62 7.57 -10.99
C SER A 87 28.49 7.39 -9.48
N ALA A 88 27.40 6.76 -9.02
CA ALA A 88 27.19 6.39 -7.62
C ALA A 88 28.36 5.57 -7.04
N SER A 89 28.96 4.70 -7.85
CA SER A 89 30.15 3.91 -7.49
C SER A 89 31.42 4.73 -7.25
N SER A 90 31.47 5.98 -7.69
CA SER A 90 32.61 6.88 -7.54
C SER A 90 32.44 7.89 -6.39
N VAL A 91 31.31 7.83 -5.67
CA VAL A 91 31.02 8.71 -4.54
C VAL A 91 31.86 8.31 -3.33
N SER A 92 32.52 9.31 -2.73
CA SER A 92 33.28 9.14 -1.49
C SER A 92 32.45 9.50 -0.26
N ASP A 93 32.85 9.03 0.93
CA ASP A 93 32.23 9.43 2.21
C ASP A 93 32.32 10.95 2.43
N GLN A 94 33.40 11.60 1.97
CA GLN A 94 33.54 13.05 2.06
C GLN A 94 32.48 13.77 1.22
N MET A 95 32.23 13.32 -0.01
CA MET A 95 31.18 13.91 -0.86
C MET A 95 29.79 13.77 -0.22
N GLN A 96 29.53 12.64 0.44
CA GLN A 96 28.28 12.44 1.18
C GLN A 96 28.19 13.38 2.39
N GLN A 97 29.28 13.57 3.14
CA GLN A 97 29.33 14.52 4.24
C GLN A 97 29.11 15.96 3.76
N ASP A 98 29.70 16.36 2.63
CA ASP A 98 29.52 17.69 2.06
C ASP A 98 28.05 17.97 1.70
N ILE A 99 27.32 16.94 1.25
CA ILE A 99 25.87 17.03 1.00
C ILE A 99 25.08 17.19 2.31
N LEU A 100 25.39 16.42 3.35
CA LEU A 100 24.74 16.57 4.66
C LEU A 100 24.97 17.95 5.26
N ASP A 101 26.20 18.46 5.16
CA ASP A 101 26.57 19.78 5.65
C ASP A 101 25.85 20.89 4.84
N ALA A 102 25.67 20.69 3.54
CA ALA A 102 24.89 21.59 2.69
C ALA A 102 23.40 21.60 3.09
N TYR A 103 22.78 20.42 3.29
CA TYR A 103 21.39 20.33 3.74
C TYR A 103 21.18 21.01 5.09
N ARG A 104 22.07 20.74 6.06
CA ARG A 104 22.05 21.40 7.37
C ARG A 104 22.11 22.92 7.22
N ARG A 105 23.11 23.41 6.47
CA ARG A 105 23.31 24.85 6.25
C ARG A 105 22.06 25.48 5.62
N ASP A 106 21.51 24.87 4.58
CA ASP A 106 20.39 25.44 3.83
C ASP A 106 19.09 25.41 4.64
N TRP A 107 18.91 24.39 5.50
CA TRP A 107 17.79 24.31 6.45
C TRP A 107 17.88 25.39 7.53
N GLU A 108 19.06 25.55 8.15
CA GLU A 108 19.29 26.52 9.23
C GLU A 108 19.27 27.97 8.73
N ASN A 109 19.64 28.22 7.47
CA ASN A 109 19.74 29.56 6.89
C ASN A 109 18.69 29.79 5.78
N TRP A 110 17.53 29.13 5.87
CA TRP A 110 16.48 29.25 4.87
C TRP A 110 15.96 30.70 4.76
N PRO A 111 16.02 31.36 3.59
CA PRO A 111 15.92 32.82 3.49
C PRO A 111 14.46 33.30 3.32
N VAL A 112 13.62 33.07 4.32
CA VAL A 112 12.20 33.46 4.30
C VAL A 112 12.02 34.97 4.11
N GLU A 113 12.90 35.77 4.68
CA GLU A 113 12.91 37.23 4.54
C GLU A 113 13.13 37.70 3.10
N LEU A 114 13.71 36.84 2.25
CA LEU A 114 13.89 37.08 0.82
C LEU A 114 12.75 36.50 -0.03
N GLY A 115 11.76 35.84 0.59
CA GLY A 115 10.58 35.27 -0.09
C GLY A 115 10.61 33.75 -0.27
N ALA A 116 11.55 33.03 0.36
CA ALA A 116 11.51 31.57 0.39
C ALA A 116 10.28 31.07 1.16
N PRO A 117 9.57 30.04 0.65
CA PRO A 117 8.34 29.55 1.29
C PRO A 117 8.62 28.76 2.57
N PHE A 118 7.64 28.70 3.45
CA PHE A 118 7.66 27.88 4.67
C PHE A 118 6.25 27.35 4.97
N GLU A 119 6.18 26.32 5.81
CA GLU A 119 4.92 25.73 6.28
C GLU A 119 4.36 26.53 7.45
N ASP A 120 3.43 27.44 7.15
CA ASP A 120 2.74 28.33 8.09
C ASP A 120 1.61 27.58 8.80
N SER A 121 1.92 26.99 9.95
CA SER A 121 1.01 26.09 10.66
C SER A 121 -0.12 26.84 11.39
N ASN A 122 0.09 28.12 11.71
CA ASN A 122 -0.87 28.93 12.46
C ASN A 122 -1.62 29.96 11.59
N GLY A 123 -1.24 30.10 10.31
CA GLY A 123 -1.89 30.93 9.31
C GLY A 123 -1.61 32.43 9.45
N ASN A 124 -0.59 32.83 10.22
CA ASN A 124 -0.28 34.24 10.49
C ASN A 124 0.67 34.87 9.46
N GLY A 125 1.27 34.05 8.57
CA GLY A 125 2.20 34.49 7.53
C GLY A 125 3.59 34.91 8.03
N ILE A 126 3.98 34.54 9.25
CA ILE A 126 5.27 34.82 9.89
C ILE A 126 5.97 33.49 10.15
N TYR A 127 7.22 33.35 9.73
CA TYR A 127 7.99 32.13 9.99
C TYR A 127 8.47 32.06 11.44
N GLU A 128 7.95 31.08 12.18
CA GLU A 128 8.16 30.89 13.61
C GLU A 128 8.68 29.46 13.91
N PRO A 129 9.96 29.15 13.62
CA PRO A 129 10.50 27.80 13.79
C PRO A 129 10.45 27.30 15.25
N ASP A 130 10.54 28.21 16.22
CA ASP A 130 10.40 27.89 17.66
C ASP A 130 8.98 27.37 18.01
N LEU A 131 7.98 27.61 17.16
CA LEU A 131 6.61 27.11 17.29
C LEU A 131 6.35 25.85 16.47
N GLY A 132 7.38 25.27 15.85
CA GLY A 132 7.30 24.03 15.08
C GLY A 132 7.08 24.20 13.58
N GLU A 133 7.16 25.42 13.05
CA GLU A 133 7.11 25.67 11.61
C GLU A 133 8.41 25.25 10.93
N THR A 134 8.33 24.81 9.68
CA THR A 134 9.47 24.30 8.92
C THR A 134 9.65 25.01 7.59
N PRO A 135 10.89 25.16 7.09
CA PRO A 135 11.14 25.49 5.69
C PRO A 135 10.44 24.52 4.75
N GLY A 136 9.85 25.00 3.66
CA GLY A 136 9.17 24.13 2.70
C GLY A 136 7.99 24.75 1.98
N ILE A 137 7.37 23.97 1.12
CA ILE A 137 6.12 24.30 0.44
C ILE A 137 5.39 22.99 0.13
N ALA A 138 4.05 23.02 0.16
CA ALA A 138 3.19 21.94 -0.32
C ALA A 138 3.48 20.58 0.34
N ASN A 139 3.99 20.59 1.58
CA ASN A 139 4.44 19.40 2.27
C ASN A 139 5.49 18.57 1.50
N ALA A 140 6.23 19.15 0.55
CA ALA A 140 7.16 18.44 -0.32
C ALA A 140 8.36 17.81 0.42
N ASP A 141 8.92 16.73 -0.14
CA ASP A 141 10.06 16.01 0.45
C ASP A 141 11.39 16.71 0.18
N GLN A 142 11.51 17.37 -0.98
CA GLN A 142 12.66 18.21 -1.34
C GLN A 142 12.19 19.52 -1.98
N VAL A 143 12.82 20.62 -1.57
CA VAL A 143 12.56 21.96 -2.10
C VAL A 143 13.88 22.63 -2.46
N ILE A 144 13.93 23.22 -3.65
CA ILE A 144 15.00 24.10 -4.09
C ILE A 144 14.46 25.51 -4.20
N TRP A 145 15.18 26.48 -3.65
CA TRP A 145 14.83 27.89 -3.78
C TRP A 145 16.04 28.72 -4.19
N LEU A 146 15.83 29.66 -5.10
CA LEU A 146 16.82 30.66 -5.48
C LEU A 146 16.15 31.96 -5.95
N VAL A 147 16.94 33.04 -5.95
CA VAL A 147 16.51 34.36 -6.42
C VAL A 147 17.53 34.95 -7.40
N VAL A 148 17.02 35.51 -8.48
CA VAL A 148 17.77 36.16 -9.56
C VAL A 148 17.09 37.47 -9.97
N ASN A 149 17.79 38.32 -10.74
CA ASN A 149 17.24 39.57 -11.26
C ASN A 149 17.79 39.89 -12.65
N ASP A 150 17.17 40.81 -13.38
CA ASP A 150 17.60 41.16 -14.74
C ASP A 150 18.43 42.45 -14.85
N LEU A 151 18.99 42.99 -13.75
CA LEU A 151 19.61 44.32 -13.74
C LEU A 151 20.95 44.44 -14.49
N ASP A 152 21.57 43.32 -14.87
CA ASP A 152 22.83 43.33 -15.62
C ASP A 152 22.57 43.63 -17.11
N GLU A 153 22.88 44.86 -17.52
CA GLU A 153 22.70 45.32 -18.90
C GLU A 153 23.49 44.49 -19.91
N GLY A 154 24.68 43.98 -19.55
CA GLY A 154 25.48 43.14 -20.42
C GLY A 154 24.81 41.79 -20.70
N ARG A 155 24.25 41.16 -19.66
CA ARG A 155 23.52 39.90 -19.78
C ARG A 155 22.22 40.05 -20.56
N VAL A 156 21.40 41.06 -20.25
CA VAL A 156 20.15 41.31 -20.99
C VAL A 156 20.42 41.70 -22.44
N SER A 157 21.44 42.52 -22.70
CA SER A 157 21.86 42.84 -24.06
C SER A 157 22.34 41.60 -24.81
N ASN A 158 23.04 40.67 -24.16
CA ASN A 158 23.47 39.42 -24.77
C ASN A 158 22.28 38.50 -25.09
N LEU A 159 21.24 38.49 -24.26
CA LEU A 159 19.99 37.78 -24.55
C LEU A 159 19.23 38.45 -25.72
N SER A 160 18.69 39.64 -25.54
CA SER A 160 17.65 40.19 -26.41
C SER A 160 17.99 41.56 -27.02
N GLY A 161 19.21 42.06 -26.81
CA GLY A 161 19.68 43.35 -27.34
C GLY A 161 18.92 44.58 -26.80
N THR A 162 18.32 44.46 -25.62
CA THR A 162 17.60 45.55 -24.94
C THR A 162 18.17 45.84 -23.55
N LYS A 163 17.63 46.86 -22.89
CA LYS A 163 17.99 47.19 -21.50
C LYS A 163 17.21 46.30 -20.52
N PRO A 164 17.72 46.09 -19.29
CA PRO A 164 16.97 45.49 -18.18
C PRO A 164 15.60 46.12 -17.96
N ILE A 165 14.61 45.35 -17.53
CA ILE A 165 13.34 45.90 -17.05
C ILE A 165 13.49 46.36 -15.59
N GLY A 166 14.16 45.56 -14.76
CA GLY A 166 14.23 45.73 -13.31
C GLY A 166 13.30 44.78 -12.57
N LEU A 167 13.20 43.54 -13.05
CA LEU A 167 12.43 42.46 -12.44
C LEU A 167 13.33 41.58 -11.57
N GLU A 168 12.80 41.22 -10.40
CA GLU A 168 13.33 40.12 -9.59
C GLU A 168 12.51 38.86 -9.86
N LEU A 169 13.18 37.72 -9.97
CA LEU A 169 12.58 36.42 -10.15
C LEU A 169 12.99 35.51 -9.01
N GLN A 170 12.01 35.05 -8.24
CA GLN A 170 12.19 34.02 -7.22
C GLN A 170 11.70 32.68 -7.80
N MET A 171 12.53 31.65 -7.72
CA MET A 171 12.24 30.32 -8.23
C MET A 171 12.15 29.34 -7.08
N THR A 172 11.05 28.62 -7.00
CA THR A 172 10.84 27.50 -6.08
C THR A 172 10.60 26.24 -6.89
N LEU A 173 11.37 25.19 -6.66
CA LEU A 173 11.14 23.86 -7.25
C LEU A 173 10.87 22.88 -6.13
N TRP A 174 9.95 21.94 -6.32
CA TRP A 174 9.67 20.91 -5.33
C TRP A 174 9.24 19.59 -5.96
N CYS A 175 9.47 18.50 -5.24
CA CYS A 175 9.12 17.14 -5.65
C CYS A 175 8.86 16.24 -4.44
N TYR A 176 8.37 15.03 -4.71
CA TYR A 176 7.99 14.04 -3.70
C TYR A 176 8.75 12.73 -3.93
N ASN A 177 9.18 12.10 -2.85
CA ASN A 177 9.92 10.84 -2.87
C ASN A 177 8.96 9.65 -3.01
N GLN A 178 8.37 9.51 -4.20
CA GLN A 178 7.42 8.44 -4.51
C GLN A 178 7.77 7.72 -5.81
N PRO A 179 8.93 7.02 -5.87
CA PRO A 179 9.49 6.46 -7.12
C PRO A 179 8.61 5.40 -7.79
N SER A 180 7.64 4.81 -7.07
CA SER A 180 6.69 3.82 -7.58
C SER A 180 5.35 4.40 -8.05
N SER A 181 5.19 5.73 -8.01
CA SER A 181 3.96 6.44 -8.38
C SER A 181 4.22 7.49 -9.46
N THR A 182 3.14 8.00 -10.06
CA THR A 182 3.22 9.12 -11.02
C THR A 182 3.85 10.37 -10.40
N LEU A 183 3.61 10.66 -9.11
CA LEU A 183 4.14 11.86 -8.45
C LEU A 183 5.68 11.89 -8.39
N GLY A 184 6.31 10.72 -8.33
CA GLY A 184 7.77 10.59 -8.36
C GLY A 184 8.41 10.96 -9.70
N GLN A 185 7.61 11.18 -10.75
CA GLN A 185 8.06 11.57 -12.10
C GLN A 185 7.82 13.06 -12.40
N LEU A 186 7.40 13.84 -11.41
CA LEU A 186 7.02 15.24 -11.57
C LEU A 186 7.97 16.17 -10.81
N ILE A 187 8.31 17.30 -11.43
CA ILE A 187 9.01 18.40 -10.75
C ILE A 187 8.17 19.66 -10.93
N PHE A 188 7.63 20.18 -9.84
CA PHE A 188 6.88 21.42 -9.85
C PHE A 188 7.83 22.61 -9.78
N LYS A 189 7.48 23.69 -10.49
CA LYS A 189 8.23 24.94 -10.51
C LYS A 189 7.26 26.09 -10.31
N ARG A 190 7.61 27.00 -9.41
CA ARG A 190 6.93 28.28 -9.19
C ARG A 190 7.90 29.41 -9.44
N PHE A 191 7.50 30.31 -10.31
CA PHE A 191 8.19 31.54 -10.63
C PHE A 191 7.42 32.71 -10.06
N ARG A 192 8.04 33.51 -9.19
CA ARG A 192 7.48 34.75 -8.67
C ARG A 192 8.24 35.93 -9.24
N LEU A 193 7.58 36.72 -10.07
CA LEU A 193 8.12 37.90 -10.73
C LEU A 193 7.69 39.13 -9.96
N ILE A 194 8.66 39.95 -9.54
CA ILE A 194 8.39 41.16 -8.77
C ILE A 194 8.90 42.36 -9.56
N ASN A 195 8.02 43.30 -9.87
CA ASN A 195 8.38 44.53 -10.57
C ASN A 195 8.99 45.53 -9.59
N LYS A 196 10.31 45.46 -9.43
CA LYS A 196 11.07 46.40 -8.59
C LYS A 196 11.65 47.56 -9.40
N SER A 197 11.21 47.79 -10.64
CA SER A 197 11.79 48.80 -11.55
C SER A 197 11.39 50.25 -11.24
N GLY A 198 10.23 50.46 -10.62
CA GLY A 198 9.63 51.79 -10.49
C GLY A 198 8.84 52.24 -11.72
N LEU A 199 8.75 51.40 -12.77
CA LEU A 199 8.08 51.67 -14.04
C LEU A 199 6.91 50.70 -14.24
N GLN A 200 5.91 51.13 -15.02
CA GLN A 200 4.83 50.25 -15.45
C GLN A 200 5.33 49.38 -16.62
N VAL A 201 5.03 48.09 -16.57
CA VAL A 201 5.22 47.15 -17.69
C VAL A 201 3.84 46.74 -18.18
N ASP A 202 3.49 47.20 -19.38
CA ASP A 202 2.20 46.98 -20.02
C ASP A 202 2.32 45.92 -21.12
N SER A 203 1.19 45.31 -21.50
CA SER A 203 1.14 44.21 -22.49
C SER A 203 2.23 43.16 -22.24
N MET A 204 2.40 42.76 -20.99
CA MET A 204 3.41 41.82 -20.56
C MET A 204 2.97 40.39 -20.82
N TYR A 205 3.91 39.56 -21.26
CA TYR A 205 3.75 38.12 -21.42
C TYR A 205 4.88 37.42 -20.68
N VAL A 206 4.58 36.20 -20.23
CA VAL A 206 5.55 35.25 -19.68
C VAL A 206 5.49 33.97 -20.49
N GLY A 207 6.63 33.29 -20.63
CA GLY A 207 6.72 32.05 -21.37
C GLY A 207 7.70 31.06 -20.76
N GLN A 208 7.24 29.83 -20.47
CA GLN A 208 8.13 28.71 -20.13
C GLN A 208 8.79 28.24 -21.42
N TRP A 209 10.08 28.54 -21.58
CA TRP A 209 10.88 28.15 -22.74
C TRP A 209 11.63 26.86 -22.46
N SER A 210 11.76 26.01 -23.48
CA SER A 210 12.53 24.77 -23.38
C SER A 210 13.28 24.46 -24.67
N ASP A 211 14.53 24.01 -24.48
CA ASP A 211 15.33 23.25 -25.42
C ASP A 211 15.36 21.78 -24.93
N PRO A 212 14.43 20.94 -25.42
CA PRO A 212 14.15 19.66 -24.82
C PRO A 212 15.21 18.57 -25.07
N ASP A 213 15.77 18.47 -26.28
CA ASP A 213 16.62 17.35 -26.74
C ASP A 213 16.11 15.99 -26.24
N CYS A 214 14.91 15.57 -26.66
CA CYS A 214 14.33 14.30 -26.25
C CYS A 214 15.08 13.16 -26.92
N GLY A 215 15.92 12.44 -26.18
CA GLY A 215 16.85 11.49 -26.78
C GLY A 215 17.99 12.21 -27.49
N THR A 216 17.77 12.73 -28.70
CA THR A 216 18.75 13.48 -29.48
C THR A 216 18.14 14.71 -30.15
N ALA A 217 18.90 15.81 -30.18
CA ALA A 217 18.44 17.07 -30.77
C ALA A 217 18.10 16.96 -32.28
N VAL A 218 18.54 15.92 -32.99
CA VAL A 218 18.40 15.87 -34.45
C VAL A 218 17.06 15.35 -34.96
N ASP A 219 16.18 14.88 -34.08
CA ASP A 219 14.88 14.34 -34.46
C ASP A 219 13.73 14.70 -33.52
N ASP A 220 13.87 15.77 -32.74
CA ASP A 220 12.77 16.25 -31.89
C ASP A 220 11.52 16.59 -32.69
N LEU A 221 10.37 16.26 -32.09
CA LEU A 221 9.04 16.73 -32.46
C LEU A 221 8.38 17.36 -31.23
N VAL A 222 7.66 18.45 -31.43
CA VAL A 222 6.94 19.14 -30.34
C VAL A 222 5.45 19.28 -30.65
N GLY A 223 4.64 19.51 -29.62
CA GLY A 223 3.21 19.76 -29.76
C GLY A 223 2.60 20.37 -28.50
N CYS A 224 1.32 20.68 -28.57
CA CYS A 224 0.56 21.15 -27.41
C CYS A 224 -0.82 20.49 -27.31
N ASP A 225 -1.35 20.43 -26.10
CA ASP A 225 -2.73 20.06 -25.80
C ASP A 225 -3.38 21.26 -25.09
N VAL A 226 -4.28 21.93 -25.79
CA VAL A 226 -4.86 23.21 -25.34
C VAL A 226 -5.77 23.00 -24.14
N GLU A 227 -6.52 21.90 -24.09
CA GLU A 227 -7.46 21.62 -23.00
C GLU A 227 -6.74 21.35 -21.68
N ARG A 228 -5.54 20.75 -21.77
CA ARG A 228 -4.65 20.48 -20.62
C ARG A 228 -3.67 21.62 -20.30
N SER A 229 -3.63 22.68 -21.10
CA SER A 229 -2.55 23.70 -21.02
C SER A 229 -1.14 23.09 -21.08
N LEU A 230 -0.99 21.98 -21.81
CA LEU A 230 0.22 21.14 -21.85
C LEU A 230 1.03 21.40 -23.12
N GLY A 231 2.35 21.51 -23.00
CA GLY A 231 3.30 21.50 -24.12
C GLY A 231 4.25 20.32 -23.99
N PHE A 232 4.50 19.58 -25.07
CA PHE A 232 5.26 18.34 -25.03
C PHE A 232 6.25 18.18 -26.18
N VAL A 233 7.25 17.34 -25.95
CA VAL A 233 8.29 16.89 -26.88
C VAL A 233 8.32 15.36 -26.91
N TYR A 234 8.62 14.79 -28.07
CA TYR A 234 8.84 13.36 -28.28
C TYR A 234 9.80 13.14 -29.46
N THR A 235 10.41 11.96 -29.53
CA THR A 235 11.34 11.64 -30.61
C THR A 235 10.62 11.48 -31.95
N GLY A 236 11.30 11.71 -33.06
CA GLY A 236 10.71 11.65 -34.41
C GLY A 236 10.45 10.22 -34.90
N SER A 237 11.20 9.26 -34.35
CA SER A 237 11.15 7.84 -34.73
C SER A 237 10.45 6.98 -33.68
N VAL A 238 9.80 5.89 -34.11
CA VAL A 238 9.15 4.92 -33.21
C VAL A 238 10.10 4.21 -32.25
N THR A 239 11.40 4.25 -32.55
CA THR A 239 12.51 3.74 -31.75
C THR A 239 13.59 4.82 -31.68
N ASP A 240 14.34 4.87 -30.59
CA ASP A 240 15.43 5.81 -30.40
C ASP A 240 16.68 5.11 -29.85
N ASN A 241 17.85 5.44 -30.41
CA ASN A 241 19.10 4.77 -30.07
C ASN A 241 19.63 5.14 -28.68
N ASN A 242 19.39 6.36 -28.20
CA ASN A 242 19.85 6.81 -26.90
C ASN A 242 19.05 6.12 -25.79
N PHE A 243 17.72 6.03 -25.94
CA PHE A 243 16.87 5.26 -25.03
C PHE A 243 17.17 3.75 -25.12
N SER A 244 17.34 3.21 -26.32
CA SER A 244 17.68 1.78 -26.50
C SER A 244 19.02 1.42 -25.86
N ALA A 245 20.00 2.32 -25.86
CA ALA A 245 21.31 2.09 -25.26
C ALA A 245 21.27 1.91 -23.73
N ILE A 246 20.22 2.43 -23.08
CA ILE A 246 19.96 2.26 -21.64
C ILE A 246 18.80 1.30 -21.35
N GLY A 247 18.33 0.56 -22.37
CA GLY A 247 17.29 -0.45 -22.22
C GLY A 247 15.87 0.12 -22.01
N LEU A 248 15.61 1.35 -22.46
CA LEU A 248 14.31 2.01 -22.35
C LEU A 248 13.65 2.18 -23.72
N ASN A 249 12.31 2.14 -23.73
CA ASN A 249 11.52 2.61 -24.87
C ASN A 249 11.63 4.14 -25.01
N PRO A 250 11.37 4.71 -26.20
CA PRO A 250 11.35 6.16 -26.38
C PRO A 250 10.39 6.83 -25.39
N ALA A 251 10.82 7.94 -24.80
CA ALA A 251 10.03 8.73 -23.87
C ALA A 251 9.44 9.98 -24.54
N ALA A 252 8.51 10.61 -23.84
CA ALA A 252 8.05 11.97 -24.07
C ALA A 252 8.36 12.82 -22.83
N GLY A 253 8.54 14.12 -23.03
CA GLY A 253 8.70 15.09 -21.95
C GLY A 253 7.84 16.32 -22.21
N GLY A 254 7.62 17.16 -21.21
CA GLY A 254 6.75 18.32 -21.39
C GLY A 254 6.59 19.16 -20.15
N TYR A 255 5.70 20.14 -20.28
CA TYR A 255 5.34 21.07 -19.24
C TYR A 255 3.82 21.23 -19.17
N ASP A 256 3.26 21.01 -18.00
CA ASP A 256 1.91 21.46 -17.65
C ASP A 256 1.98 22.92 -17.16
N PHE A 257 1.10 23.77 -17.67
CA PHE A 257 0.97 25.17 -17.30
C PHE A 257 -0.25 25.39 -16.40
N PHE A 258 -0.12 25.07 -15.12
CA PHE A 258 -1.22 25.13 -14.15
C PHE A 258 -1.77 26.55 -13.89
N GLN A 259 -0.86 27.52 -13.76
CA GLN A 259 -1.21 28.84 -13.23
C GLN A 259 -0.40 29.91 -13.94
N GLY A 260 -1.08 30.81 -14.66
CA GLY A 260 -0.49 32.03 -15.18
C GLY A 260 -0.68 33.25 -14.27
N PRO A 261 -0.29 34.43 -14.78
CA PRO A 261 -0.43 35.71 -14.09
C PRO A 261 -1.87 35.96 -13.62
N LEU A 262 -1.99 36.57 -12.43
CA LEU A 262 -3.26 36.94 -11.82
C LEU A 262 -3.72 38.30 -12.34
N VAL A 263 -4.92 38.37 -12.90
CA VAL A 263 -5.53 39.60 -13.43
C VAL A 263 -6.90 39.88 -12.80
N ASP A 264 -7.38 41.11 -12.94
CA ASP A 264 -8.73 41.50 -12.53
C ASP A 264 -9.76 40.89 -13.48
N GLY A 265 -10.78 40.25 -12.92
CA GLY A 265 -11.87 39.69 -13.69
C GLY A 265 -12.85 40.76 -14.18
N VAL A 266 -13.37 40.59 -15.39
CA VAL A 266 -14.27 41.55 -16.05
C VAL A 266 -15.62 40.91 -16.34
N ALA A 267 -16.70 41.58 -15.96
CA ALA A 267 -18.04 41.05 -16.14
C ALA A 267 -18.35 40.76 -17.62
N GLY A 268 -18.91 39.58 -17.89
CA GLY A 268 -19.22 39.07 -19.23
C GLY A 268 -18.05 38.42 -19.96
N GLN A 269 -16.90 38.26 -19.31
CA GLN A 269 -15.74 37.52 -19.82
C GLN A 269 -15.59 36.18 -19.08
N ASP A 270 -14.94 35.23 -19.74
CA ASP A 270 -14.52 33.93 -19.22
C ASP A 270 -13.17 33.61 -19.90
N LEU A 271 -12.11 34.27 -19.45
CA LEU A 271 -10.80 34.22 -20.12
C LEU A 271 -10.06 32.89 -19.87
N ASN A 272 -10.39 32.20 -18.78
CA ASN A 272 -9.84 30.88 -18.45
C ASN A 272 -10.70 29.71 -18.96
N ASN A 273 -11.87 29.99 -19.57
CA ASN A 273 -12.82 29.02 -20.12
C ASN A 273 -13.30 27.98 -19.10
N ASN A 274 -13.44 28.36 -17.82
CA ASN A 274 -13.93 27.45 -16.78
C ASN A 274 -15.47 27.45 -16.65
N GLY A 275 -16.17 28.28 -17.44
CA GLY A 275 -17.62 28.41 -17.44
C GLY A 275 -18.16 29.33 -16.34
N VAL A 276 -17.29 30.02 -15.60
CA VAL A 276 -17.63 31.02 -14.58
C VAL A 276 -17.31 32.41 -15.13
N ASP A 277 -18.18 33.39 -14.85
CA ASP A 277 -17.91 34.77 -15.24
C ASP A 277 -16.71 35.32 -14.45
N ASP A 278 -15.71 35.89 -15.14
CA ASP A 278 -14.44 36.33 -14.56
C ASP A 278 -14.66 37.29 -13.36
N ALA A 279 -15.70 38.13 -13.35
CA ALA A 279 -15.98 39.05 -12.25
C ALA A 279 -16.50 38.36 -10.98
N SER A 280 -16.93 37.10 -11.10
CA SER A 280 -17.35 36.22 -10.00
C SER A 280 -16.36 35.12 -9.67
N ASP A 281 -15.33 34.96 -10.50
CA ASP A 281 -14.38 33.87 -10.41
C ASP A 281 -13.28 34.11 -9.35
N PHE A 282 -12.50 33.07 -9.08
CA PHE A 282 -11.38 33.08 -8.15
C PHE A 282 -10.10 32.60 -8.82
N GLY A 283 -9.00 33.29 -8.55
CA GLY A 283 -7.66 32.84 -8.90
C GLY A 283 -6.95 32.20 -7.72
N LEU A 284 -5.71 31.80 -7.97
CA LEU A 284 -4.74 31.27 -7.05
C LEU A 284 -3.53 32.19 -7.00
N PHE A 285 -3.01 32.40 -5.80
CA PHE A 285 -1.75 33.06 -5.54
C PHE A 285 -1.15 32.49 -4.27
N ASN A 286 0.12 32.07 -4.33
CA ASN A 286 0.80 31.39 -3.22
C ASN A 286 0.03 30.13 -2.75
N LEU A 287 -0.50 29.35 -3.71
CA LEU A 287 -1.36 28.17 -3.48
C LEU A 287 -2.63 28.43 -2.66
N LYS A 288 -3.03 29.70 -2.50
CA LYS A 288 -4.25 30.12 -1.80
C LYS A 288 -5.22 30.76 -2.78
N GLN A 289 -6.50 30.53 -2.55
CA GLN A 289 -7.56 31.11 -3.36
C GLN A 289 -7.68 32.63 -3.10
N VAL A 290 -7.78 33.41 -4.17
CA VAL A 290 -7.89 34.88 -4.14
C VAL A 290 -9.08 35.30 -5.01
N GLY A 291 -9.94 36.17 -4.49
CA GLY A 291 -11.15 36.62 -5.17
C GLY A 291 -12.26 36.99 -4.19
N PRO A 292 -13.52 37.13 -4.65
CA PRO A 292 -13.97 36.97 -6.04
C PRO A 292 -13.49 38.11 -6.97
N GLY A 293 -13.63 37.93 -8.28
CA GLY A 293 -13.26 38.91 -9.31
C GLY A 293 -11.78 38.89 -9.68
N LYS A 294 -11.13 37.75 -9.51
CA LYS A 294 -9.73 37.50 -9.86
C LYS A 294 -9.65 36.23 -10.66
N ILE A 295 -8.79 36.20 -11.66
CA ILE A 295 -8.53 35.01 -12.47
C ILE A 295 -7.03 34.85 -12.70
N ASN A 296 -6.56 33.61 -12.79
CA ASN A 296 -5.27 33.35 -13.43
C ASN A 296 -5.48 33.18 -14.92
N LEU A 297 -4.64 33.82 -15.72
CA LEU A 297 -4.63 33.56 -17.16
C LEU A 297 -4.17 32.11 -17.42
N PRO A 298 -4.83 31.36 -18.31
CA PRO A 298 -4.40 30.02 -18.70
C PRO A 298 -3.19 30.11 -19.66
N LEU A 299 -2.84 29.00 -20.31
CA LEU A 299 -2.02 29.01 -21.51
C LEU A 299 -2.73 29.79 -22.62
N THR A 300 -2.20 30.96 -23.02
CA THR A 300 -2.83 31.83 -24.03
C THR A 300 -2.28 31.61 -25.44
N SER A 301 -1.10 30.99 -25.56
CA SER A 301 -0.53 30.57 -26.85
C SER A 301 0.62 29.59 -26.66
N PHE A 302 0.86 28.76 -27.69
CA PHE A 302 2.03 27.90 -27.80
C PHE A 302 2.89 28.34 -28.99
N GLY A 303 4.22 28.29 -28.86
CA GLY A 303 5.15 28.63 -29.92
C GLY A 303 6.22 27.57 -30.08
N TYR A 304 6.71 27.40 -31.31
CA TYR A 304 7.86 26.56 -31.61
C TYR A 304 8.73 27.19 -32.70
N PHE A 305 10.02 26.87 -32.68
CA PHE A 305 11.00 27.27 -33.70
C PHE A 305 12.12 26.23 -33.76
N ALA A 306 12.88 26.23 -34.86
CA ALA A 306 13.92 25.23 -35.07
C ALA A 306 15.15 25.81 -35.77
N SER A 307 16.32 25.37 -35.33
CA SER A 307 17.60 25.83 -35.87
C SER A 307 17.72 25.47 -37.36
N GLY A 308 18.17 26.44 -38.18
CA GLY A 308 18.34 26.26 -39.61
C GLY A 308 17.05 26.05 -40.42
N SER A 309 15.88 26.31 -39.83
CA SER A 309 14.56 26.11 -40.47
C SER A 309 13.96 27.40 -41.04
N THR A 310 12.75 27.31 -41.59
CA THR A 310 11.96 28.49 -42.02
C THR A 310 11.38 29.28 -40.85
N ILE A 311 11.43 28.74 -39.63
CA ILE A 311 11.07 29.40 -38.38
C ILE A 311 12.34 29.39 -37.51
N PRO A 312 13.33 30.25 -37.81
CA PRO A 312 14.66 30.17 -37.22
C PRO A 312 14.67 30.68 -35.77
N ASP A 313 15.79 30.45 -35.08
CA ASP A 313 16.08 31.09 -33.80
C ASP A 313 15.99 32.63 -33.91
N PRO A 314 15.50 33.32 -32.86
CA PRO A 314 15.64 34.76 -32.76
C PRO A 314 17.09 35.22 -32.90
N ASP A 315 17.28 36.46 -33.36
CA ASP A 315 18.58 37.12 -33.55
C ASP A 315 19.21 37.53 -32.19
N PHE A 316 19.45 36.55 -31.31
CA PHE A 316 19.85 36.81 -29.93
C PHE A 316 21.11 37.69 -29.85
N GLY A 317 21.09 38.64 -28.92
CA GLY A 317 22.13 39.67 -28.78
C GLY A 317 21.82 40.98 -29.52
N GLU A 318 20.83 40.99 -30.41
CA GLU A 318 20.38 42.17 -31.15
C GLU A 318 18.95 42.55 -30.76
N TYR A 319 18.59 43.83 -30.92
CA TYR A 319 17.24 44.31 -30.57
C TYR A 319 16.14 43.64 -31.41
N ASN A 320 16.47 43.07 -32.58
CA ASN A 320 15.54 42.25 -33.34
C ASN A 320 15.03 41.05 -32.54
N ALA A 321 15.88 40.41 -31.72
CA ALA A 321 15.44 39.33 -30.84
C ALA A 321 14.36 39.78 -29.85
N THR A 322 14.43 41.02 -29.32
CA THR A 322 13.34 41.54 -28.48
C THR A 322 12.00 41.52 -29.21
N LEU A 323 11.97 41.93 -30.48
CA LEU A 323 10.74 41.98 -31.29
C LEU A 323 10.26 40.57 -31.65
N GLN A 324 11.17 39.70 -32.06
CA GLN A 324 10.88 38.30 -32.44
C GLN A 324 10.40 37.48 -31.25
N VAL A 325 11.04 37.60 -30.08
CA VAL A 325 10.63 36.91 -28.85
C VAL A 325 9.30 37.44 -28.34
N TYR A 326 9.04 38.75 -28.43
CA TYR A 326 7.72 39.27 -28.07
C TYR A 326 6.60 38.74 -28.99
N ASN A 327 6.88 38.61 -30.29
CA ASN A 327 5.94 37.97 -31.23
C ASN A 327 5.69 36.50 -30.88
N LEU A 328 6.73 35.74 -30.52
CA LEU A 328 6.61 34.36 -30.01
C LEU A 328 5.73 34.29 -28.76
N LEU A 329 5.98 35.14 -27.76
CA LEU A 329 5.21 35.22 -26.53
C LEU A 329 3.73 35.57 -26.78
N ASN A 330 3.43 36.29 -27.86
CA ASN A 330 2.08 36.64 -28.29
C ASN A 330 1.45 35.59 -29.26
N GLY A 331 2.11 34.44 -29.47
CA GLY A 331 1.61 33.34 -30.29
C GLY A 331 1.79 33.50 -31.80
N ASN A 332 2.85 34.20 -32.23
CA ASN A 332 3.18 34.45 -33.64
C ASN A 332 4.58 33.91 -33.97
N ILE A 333 4.89 33.72 -35.26
CA ILE A 333 6.25 33.32 -35.67
C ILE A 333 7.27 34.42 -35.33
N PRO A 334 8.56 34.09 -35.08
CA PRO A 334 9.59 35.02 -34.64
C PRO A 334 10.04 35.96 -35.77
N THR A 335 9.19 36.92 -36.14
CA THR A 335 9.50 38.00 -37.07
C THR A 335 9.66 39.32 -36.34
N SER A 336 10.36 40.29 -36.94
CA SER A 336 10.59 41.60 -36.32
C SER A 336 9.42 42.59 -36.50
N ASP A 337 8.39 42.27 -37.29
CA ASP A 337 7.20 43.12 -37.45
C ASP A 337 6.21 42.84 -36.32
N THR A 338 6.15 43.75 -35.34
CA THR A 338 5.24 43.68 -34.20
C THR A 338 3.93 44.43 -34.44
N LEU A 339 3.82 45.20 -35.54
CA LEU A 339 2.60 45.93 -35.90
C LEU A 339 1.67 45.04 -36.74
N ASN A 340 2.24 44.20 -37.59
CA ASN A 340 1.52 43.20 -38.39
C ASN A 340 2.22 41.84 -38.24
N PRO A 341 2.14 41.21 -37.05
CA PRO A 341 2.83 39.96 -36.79
C PRO A 341 2.28 38.86 -37.69
N SER A 342 3.20 38.01 -38.15
CA SER A 342 2.85 36.83 -38.95
C SER A 342 2.37 35.72 -38.01
N PRO A 343 1.14 35.20 -38.16
CA PRO A 343 0.65 34.14 -37.30
C PRO A 343 1.31 32.80 -37.65
N TYR A 344 1.29 31.86 -36.71
CA TYR A 344 1.41 30.45 -37.09
C TYR A 344 0.20 30.03 -37.92
N THR A 345 0.39 29.03 -38.78
CA THR A 345 -0.71 28.41 -39.54
C THR A 345 -0.66 26.90 -39.38
N SER A 346 -1.80 26.24 -39.25
CA SER A 346 -1.81 24.77 -39.18
C SER A 346 -1.25 24.18 -40.47
N GLY A 347 -0.27 23.28 -40.35
CA GLY A 347 0.37 22.63 -41.49
C GLY A 347 -0.21 21.26 -41.83
N PHE A 348 -0.99 20.67 -40.94
CA PHE A 348 -1.67 19.39 -41.13
C PHE A 348 -3.08 19.37 -40.50
N GLY A 349 -3.89 18.35 -40.83
CA GLY A 349 -5.24 18.17 -40.29
C GLY A 349 -6.36 18.92 -41.01
N GLU A 350 -7.47 19.17 -40.32
CA GLU A 350 -8.68 19.79 -40.89
C GLU A 350 -8.57 21.31 -41.08
N ASN A 351 -7.69 21.96 -40.31
CA ASN A 351 -7.52 23.41 -40.28
C ASN A 351 -6.32 23.91 -41.11
N VAL A 352 -5.79 23.10 -42.03
CA VAL A 352 -4.60 23.43 -42.83
C VAL A 352 -4.69 24.83 -43.47
N GLY A 353 -3.64 25.62 -43.27
CA GLY A 353 -3.51 26.99 -43.77
C GLY A 353 -4.27 28.05 -42.97
N GLN A 354 -5.07 27.67 -41.96
CA GLN A 354 -5.72 28.64 -41.08
C GLN A 354 -4.74 29.16 -40.02
N PRO A 355 -4.75 30.49 -39.73
CA PRO A 355 -4.00 31.05 -38.62
C PRO A 355 -4.39 30.44 -37.27
N THR A 356 -3.40 30.21 -36.41
CA THR A 356 -3.60 29.68 -35.04
C THR A 356 -2.59 30.29 -34.06
N LYS A 357 -2.97 30.39 -32.78
CA LYS A 357 -2.07 30.67 -31.66
C LYS A 357 -1.53 29.40 -30.97
N PHE A 358 -2.04 28.25 -31.38
CA PHE A 358 -1.69 26.92 -30.88
C PHE A 358 -1.34 26.04 -32.08
N PRO A 359 -0.16 26.25 -32.70
CA PRO A 359 0.32 25.34 -33.73
C PRO A 359 0.60 23.97 -33.12
N LEU A 360 0.57 22.92 -33.95
CA LEU A 360 0.93 21.56 -33.53
C LEU A 360 0.04 21.01 -32.40
N SER A 361 -1.24 21.40 -32.39
CA SER A 361 -2.23 21.02 -31.35
C SER A 361 -2.93 19.68 -31.61
N GLY A 362 -2.41 18.86 -32.53
CA GLY A 362 -2.97 17.57 -32.91
C GLY A 362 -2.67 16.46 -31.90
N ASN A 363 -3.27 15.28 -32.13
CA ASN A 363 -3.04 14.08 -31.34
C ASN A 363 -2.02 13.16 -32.05
N PRO A 364 -0.77 13.03 -31.55
CA PRO A 364 0.25 12.18 -32.18
C PRO A 364 -0.11 10.69 -32.18
N VAL A 365 -0.90 10.22 -31.22
CA VAL A 365 -1.32 8.82 -31.09
C VAL A 365 -2.27 8.45 -32.22
N GLY A 366 -3.37 9.21 -32.35
CA GLY A 366 -4.37 9.03 -33.39
C GLY A 366 -3.97 9.55 -34.77
N GLN A 367 -2.87 10.31 -34.84
CA GLN A 367 -2.42 11.03 -36.04
C GLN A 367 -3.48 11.97 -36.63
N THR A 368 -4.21 12.66 -35.77
CA THR A 368 -5.27 13.61 -36.14
C THR A 368 -4.89 15.04 -35.72
N GLY A 369 -5.49 16.05 -36.37
CA GLY A 369 -5.19 17.45 -36.09
C GLY A 369 -3.86 17.93 -36.70
N ASP A 370 -3.32 19.04 -36.21
CA ASP A 370 -2.08 19.65 -36.69
C ASP A 370 -0.87 19.02 -35.99
N LEU A 371 0.02 18.34 -36.73
CA LEU A 371 1.10 17.53 -36.17
C LEU A 371 2.47 17.93 -36.72
N ASP A 372 3.49 17.91 -35.87
CA ASP A 372 4.87 18.21 -36.28
C ASP A 372 5.41 17.13 -37.24
N ALA A 373 6.25 17.52 -38.18
CA ALA A 373 6.73 16.69 -39.29
C ALA A 373 5.65 16.15 -40.27
N PHE A 374 4.40 16.59 -40.16
CA PHE A 374 3.35 16.27 -41.14
C PHE A 374 2.97 17.48 -42.00
N GLY A 375 2.48 17.20 -43.22
CA GLY A 375 1.99 18.23 -44.13
C GLY A 375 3.07 19.26 -44.48
N SER A 376 2.79 20.54 -44.22
CA SER A 376 3.74 21.63 -44.43
C SER A 376 4.54 22.03 -43.17
N ASN A 377 4.38 21.31 -42.06
CA ASN A 377 5.16 21.56 -40.84
C ASN A 377 6.63 21.14 -41.04
N LEU A 378 7.50 21.60 -40.13
CA LEU A 378 8.93 21.38 -40.22
C LEU A 378 9.28 19.89 -40.14
N ALA A 379 10.29 19.44 -40.89
CA ALA A 379 10.80 18.07 -40.77
C ALA A 379 11.41 17.84 -39.36
N PRO A 380 11.50 16.59 -38.86
CA PRO A 380 12.10 16.31 -37.56
C PRO A 380 13.49 16.92 -37.46
N GLY A 381 13.83 17.46 -36.29
CA GLY A 381 15.06 18.22 -36.09
C GLY A 381 15.00 19.06 -34.83
N ASP A 382 16.06 19.80 -34.57
CA ASP A 382 16.30 20.51 -33.32
C ASP A 382 15.22 21.56 -32.98
N ARG A 383 14.30 21.21 -32.07
CA ARG A 383 13.10 21.98 -31.70
C ARG A 383 13.31 22.80 -30.45
N ARG A 384 12.80 24.02 -30.44
CA ARG A 384 12.50 24.78 -29.21
C ARG A 384 11.00 24.97 -29.10
N MET A 385 10.50 24.95 -27.87
CA MET A 385 9.11 25.24 -27.58
C MET A 385 8.97 26.29 -26.48
N ILE A 386 7.85 27.02 -26.50
CA ILE A 386 7.53 28.02 -25.49
C ILE A 386 6.02 28.04 -25.20
N LEU A 387 5.67 27.91 -23.92
CA LEU A 387 4.31 27.93 -23.39
C LEU A 387 4.03 29.30 -22.79
N ASN A 388 3.09 30.07 -23.35
CA ASN A 388 2.96 31.49 -23.06
C ASN A 388 1.63 31.85 -22.39
N SER A 389 1.67 32.84 -21.51
CA SER A 389 0.48 33.44 -20.89
C SER A 389 0.57 34.96 -20.89
N GLY A 390 -0.51 35.63 -21.33
CA GLY A 390 -0.67 37.07 -21.37
C GLY A 390 -1.69 37.56 -22.41
N PRO A 391 -1.86 38.89 -22.60
CA PRO A 391 -1.13 39.95 -21.93
C PRO A 391 -1.66 40.25 -20.52
N PHE A 392 -0.81 40.79 -19.67
CA PHE A 392 -1.18 41.41 -18.38
C PHE A 392 -0.36 42.68 -18.15
N THR A 393 -0.68 43.44 -17.10
CA THR A 393 0.07 44.64 -16.70
C THR A 393 0.70 44.42 -15.34
N MET A 394 1.95 44.86 -15.17
CA MET A 394 2.61 44.98 -13.87
C MET A 394 2.86 46.44 -13.53
N MET A 395 2.24 46.92 -12.45
CA MET A 395 2.56 48.19 -11.82
C MET A 395 3.85 48.09 -11.00
N PRO A 396 4.51 49.23 -10.69
CA PRO A 396 5.64 49.22 -9.76
C PRO A 396 5.27 48.61 -8.41
N GLY A 397 6.03 47.59 -7.99
CA GLY A 397 5.80 46.84 -6.75
C GLY A 397 4.92 45.60 -6.91
N ASP A 398 4.27 45.41 -8.06
CA ASP A 398 3.42 44.25 -8.30
C ASP A 398 4.22 42.94 -8.29
N THR A 399 3.57 41.89 -7.81
CA THR A 399 4.09 40.52 -7.82
C THR A 399 3.15 39.64 -8.62
N GLN A 400 3.72 38.86 -9.53
CA GLN A 400 3.00 37.89 -10.36
C GLN A 400 3.60 36.50 -10.16
N GLU A 401 2.79 35.47 -10.30
CA GLU A 401 3.17 34.09 -10.03
C GLU A 401 2.79 33.21 -11.21
N VAL A 402 3.73 32.35 -11.62
CA VAL A 402 3.53 31.32 -12.65
C VAL A 402 3.89 29.98 -12.04
N VAL A 403 3.03 28.96 -12.20
CA VAL A 403 3.28 27.60 -11.73
C VAL A 403 3.19 26.65 -12.90
N VAL A 404 4.23 25.82 -13.06
CA VAL A 404 4.34 24.78 -14.09
C VAL A 404 4.86 23.48 -13.47
N ALA A 405 4.66 22.34 -14.11
CA ALA A 405 5.39 21.11 -13.79
C ALA A 405 6.15 20.59 -15.00
N VAL A 406 7.33 20.04 -14.78
CA VAL A 406 8.01 19.18 -15.74
C VAL A 406 7.41 17.79 -15.62
N ILE A 407 6.95 17.24 -16.74
CA ILE A 407 6.27 15.96 -16.81
C ILE A 407 7.00 15.05 -17.79
N GLY A 408 7.26 13.80 -17.38
CA GLY A 408 7.76 12.74 -18.26
C GLY A 408 6.69 11.71 -18.56
N GLY A 409 6.82 11.00 -19.68
CA GLY A 409 5.99 9.84 -20.00
C GLY A 409 6.79 8.76 -20.72
N ILE A 410 6.70 7.52 -20.25
CA ILE A 410 7.28 6.34 -20.89
C ILE A 410 6.31 5.17 -20.79
N VAL A 411 6.13 4.44 -21.89
CA VAL A 411 5.37 3.17 -21.87
C VAL A 411 6.38 2.03 -21.74
N GLU A 412 6.50 1.46 -20.55
CA GLU A 412 7.48 0.39 -20.24
C GLU A 412 7.15 -0.97 -20.88
N GLN A 413 5.91 -1.16 -21.32
CA GLN A 413 5.44 -2.41 -21.92
C GLN A 413 6.01 -2.61 -23.34
N ASP A 414 6.07 -3.87 -23.79
CA ASP A 414 6.40 -4.19 -25.18
C ASP A 414 5.46 -3.43 -26.14
N GLY A 415 6.03 -2.80 -27.17
CA GLY A 415 5.28 -1.92 -28.08
C GLY A 415 5.21 -0.44 -27.65
N GLY A 416 5.82 -0.07 -26.52
CA GLY A 416 6.13 1.32 -26.18
C GLY A 416 6.93 2.02 -27.29
N ASN A 417 6.54 3.24 -27.64
CA ASN A 417 7.14 4.05 -28.71
C ASN A 417 6.96 5.56 -28.44
N ASN A 418 7.54 6.38 -29.31
CA ASN A 418 7.52 7.83 -29.20
C ASN A 418 6.11 8.46 -29.08
N ARG A 419 5.12 7.91 -29.80
CA ARG A 419 3.76 8.50 -29.86
C ARG A 419 2.93 8.11 -28.65
N ASN A 420 2.99 6.86 -28.23
CA ASN A 420 2.26 6.43 -27.05
C ASN A 420 2.90 6.93 -25.74
N ALA A 421 4.18 7.27 -25.74
CA ALA A 421 4.79 8.01 -24.64
C ALA A 421 4.09 9.36 -24.39
N VAL A 422 3.59 10.03 -25.44
CA VAL A 422 2.75 11.25 -25.30
C VAL A 422 1.42 10.94 -24.61
N ALA A 423 0.79 9.78 -24.89
CA ALA A 423 -0.42 9.36 -24.18
C ALA A 423 -0.16 9.17 -22.68
N GLN A 424 0.95 8.49 -22.34
CA GLN A 424 1.33 8.31 -20.94
C GLN A 424 1.66 9.64 -20.26
N LEU A 425 2.30 10.56 -20.96
CA LEU A 425 2.58 11.90 -20.45
C LEU A 425 1.28 12.66 -20.12
N LYS A 426 0.24 12.56 -20.95
CA LYS A 426 -1.08 13.16 -20.69
C LYS A 426 -1.79 12.55 -19.48
N LEU A 427 -1.63 11.24 -19.25
CA LEU A 427 -2.14 10.61 -18.01
C LEU A 427 -1.41 11.13 -16.76
N ASN A 428 -0.09 11.33 -16.87
CA ASN A 428 0.71 11.88 -15.78
C ASN A 428 0.36 13.36 -15.49
N ASP A 429 0.02 14.11 -16.53
CA ASP A 429 -0.53 15.48 -16.48
C ASP A 429 -1.88 15.54 -15.75
N ASP A 430 -2.83 14.65 -16.10
CA ASP A 430 -4.13 14.59 -15.42
C ASP A 430 -3.97 14.37 -13.89
N PHE A 431 -2.97 13.57 -13.47
CA PHE A 431 -2.62 13.41 -12.06
C PHE A 431 -1.98 14.67 -11.45
N ALA A 432 -1.06 15.33 -12.17
CA ALA A 432 -0.44 16.56 -11.72
C ALA A 432 -1.49 17.67 -11.50
N GLN A 433 -2.44 17.80 -12.44
CA GLN A 433 -3.56 18.73 -12.38
C GLN A 433 -4.51 18.41 -11.21
N PHE A 434 -4.77 17.14 -10.93
CA PHE A 434 -5.56 16.72 -9.75
C PHE A 434 -4.92 17.22 -8.44
N ILE A 435 -3.61 17.00 -8.25
CA ILE A 435 -2.89 17.44 -7.05
C ILE A 435 -2.87 18.98 -6.95
N PHE A 436 -2.64 19.67 -8.08
CA PHE A 436 -2.66 21.13 -8.13
C PHE A 436 -4.04 21.71 -7.78
N ASN A 437 -5.12 21.10 -8.28
CA ASN A 437 -6.50 21.50 -7.98
C ASN A 437 -6.85 21.32 -6.50
N LYS A 438 -6.23 20.35 -5.83
CA LYS A 438 -6.30 20.17 -4.37
C LYS A 438 -5.37 21.11 -3.60
N ARG A 439 -4.62 21.98 -4.29
CA ARG A 439 -3.65 22.93 -3.71
C ARG A 439 -2.58 22.23 -2.87
N PHE A 440 -2.31 20.96 -3.18
CA PHE A 440 -1.43 20.10 -2.38
C PHE A 440 -1.91 19.90 -0.93
N GLU A 441 -3.21 20.12 -0.66
CA GLU A 441 -3.85 19.79 0.62
C GLU A 441 -4.03 18.27 0.72
N GLY A 442 -3.05 17.62 1.35
CA GLY A 442 -2.91 16.17 1.31
C GLY A 442 -2.14 15.74 0.06
N ILE A 443 -1.23 14.78 0.24
CA ILE A 443 -0.43 14.21 -0.84
C ILE A 443 -0.69 12.71 -0.82
N PRO A 444 -1.31 12.12 -1.86
CA PRO A 444 -1.46 10.68 -1.95
C PRO A 444 -0.08 10.06 -1.85
N SER A 445 0.09 9.11 -0.93
CA SER A 445 1.34 8.39 -0.78
C SER A 445 1.07 6.90 -0.82
N PRO A 446 1.93 6.11 -1.49
CA PRO A 446 1.85 4.66 -1.36
C PRO A 446 2.04 4.27 0.10
N PRO A 447 1.43 3.16 0.56
CA PRO A 447 1.72 2.64 1.88
C PRO A 447 3.21 2.35 2.05
N VAL A 448 3.69 2.35 3.29
CA VAL A 448 5.07 1.95 3.58
C VAL A 448 5.24 0.46 3.27
N ALA A 449 6.32 0.09 2.58
CA ALA A 449 6.61 -1.31 2.28
C ALA A 449 6.72 -2.15 3.56
N PRO A 450 6.12 -3.36 3.61
CA PRO A 450 6.19 -4.21 4.78
C PRO A 450 7.62 -4.71 5.05
N ASP A 451 7.95 -4.93 6.33
CA ASP A 451 9.25 -5.43 6.78
C ASP A 451 9.21 -6.95 6.75
N VAL A 452 9.72 -7.53 5.68
CA VAL A 452 9.61 -8.95 5.40
C VAL A 452 10.87 -9.68 5.85
N LYS A 453 10.67 -10.73 6.64
CA LYS A 453 11.70 -11.71 6.97
C LYS A 453 11.47 -12.98 6.16
N ALA A 454 12.56 -13.51 5.62
CA ALA A 454 12.56 -14.76 4.90
C ALA A 454 13.28 -15.84 5.69
N THR A 455 12.60 -16.96 5.94
CA THR A 455 13.20 -18.15 6.55
C THR A 455 13.25 -19.28 5.51
N PRO A 456 14.46 -19.67 5.03
CA PRO A 456 14.60 -20.77 4.10
C PRO A 456 14.44 -22.13 4.82
N LEU A 457 13.69 -23.02 4.19
CA LEU A 457 13.62 -24.45 4.49
C LEU A 457 14.18 -25.24 3.29
N GLU A 458 14.23 -26.58 3.39
CA GLU A 458 14.88 -27.42 2.37
C GLU A 458 14.19 -27.33 1.00
N ASP A 459 12.87 -27.28 0.98
CA ASP A 459 12.01 -27.25 -0.21
C ASP A 459 10.96 -26.13 -0.17
N LYS A 460 11.02 -25.25 0.85
CA LYS A 460 10.07 -24.13 1.05
C LYS A 460 10.78 -22.86 1.48
N ILE A 461 10.15 -21.72 1.28
CA ILE A 461 10.55 -20.44 1.88
C ILE A 461 9.35 -19.86 2.62
N ILE A 462 9.54 -19.48 3.89
CA ILE A 462 8.55 -18.71 4.63
C ILE A 462 8.89 -17.24 4.45
N LEU A 463 7.93 -16.47 3.97
CA LEU A 463 7.98 -15.01 3.95
C LEU A 463 7.01 -14.52 5.04
N GLU A 464 7.49 -13.79 6.04
CA GLU A 464 6.64 -13.23 7.10
C GLU A 464 6.89 -11.72 7.24
N TRP A 465 5.83 -10.95 7.39
CA TRP A 465 5.87 -9.52 7.64
C TRP A 465 4.94 -9.13 8.80
N GLY A 466 4.71 -10.08 9.70
CA GLY A 466 3.78 -9.97 10.82
C GLY A 466 4.45 -9.61 12.14
N SER A 467 5.77 -9.69 12.21
CA SER A 467 6.51 -9.60 13.48
C SER A 467 6.95 -8.19 13.89
N ASN A 468 6.93 -7.23 12.97
CA ASN A 468 7.26 -5.84 13.24
C ASN A 468 5.99 -4.97 13.37
N LEU A 469 5.45 -4.85 14.58
CA LEU A 469 4.21 -4.12 14.85
C LEU A 469 4.27 -2.64 14.43
N ASN A 470 5.43 -2.00 14.58
CA ASN A 470 5.61 -0.61 14.15
C ASN A 470 5.53 -0.49 12.63
N ARG A 471 6.10 -1.47 11.91
CA ARG A 471 6.00 -1.48 10.45
C ARG A 471 4.57 -1.76 9.98
N ILE A 472 3.87 -2.69 10.60
CA ILE A 472 2.45 -2.96 10.32
C ILE A 472 1.62 -1.69 10.45
N ALA A 473 1.79 -0.93 11.54
CA ALA A 473 1.05 0.32 11.75
C ALA A 473 1.32 1.38 10.66
N LEU A 474 2.51 1.38 10.04
CA LEU A 474 2.85 2.28 8.94
C LEU A 474 2.35 1.76 7.58
N SER A 475 2.44 0.45 7.34
CA SER A 475 1.97 -0.19 6.11
C SER A 475 0.44 -0.23 6.01
N GLU A 476 -0.26 -0.31 7.14
CA GLU A 476 -1.72 -0.40 7.23
C GLU A 476 -2.36 0.92 7.69
N ALA A 477 -1.61 2.03 7.56
CA ALA A 477 -2.08 3.35 7.94
C ALA A 477 -3.27 3.81 7.07
N LYS A 478 -4.16 4.60 7.68
CA LYS A 478 -5.23 5.31 6.98
C LYS A 478 -4.76 6.71 6.63
N ASP A 479 -5.08 7.18 5.42
CA ASP A 479 -4.89 8.58 5.04
C ASP A 479 -6.13 9.39 5.43
N PRO A 480 -6.04 10.26 6.46
CA PRO A 480 -7.17 11.03 6.94
C PRO A 480 -7.53 12.23 6.05
N LEU A 481 -6.67 12.62 5.11
CA LEU A 481 -6.86 13.82 4.29
C LEU A 481 -7.50 13.48 2.97
N LEU A 482 -6.92 12.51 2.26
CA LEU A 482 -7.38 12.14 0.93
C LEU A 482 -8.02 10.75 0.90
N GLY A 483 -8.26 10.07 2.02
CA GLY A 483 -9.02 8.80 2.01
C GLY A 483 -8.35 7.64 1.27
N PHE A 484 -7.04 7.69 1.06
CA PHE A 484 -6.25 6.55 0.57
C PHE A 484 -5.97 5.58 1.72
N ASN A 485 -6.88 4.64 1.94
CA ASN A 485 -6.82 3.69 3.04
C ASN A 485 -6.16 2.37 2.63
N PHE A 486 -5.39 1.75 3.53
CA PHE A 486 -4.84 0.42 3.29
C PHE A 486 -5.94 -0.58 2.89
N GLU A 487 -5.66 -1.35 1.84
CA GLU A 487 -6.61 -2.32 1.27
C GLU A 487 -6.04 -3.75 1.28
N GLY A 488 -4.74 -3.93 1.07
CA GLY A 488 -4.16 -5.27 1.11
C GLY A 488 -2.66 -5.36 0.81
N TYR A 489 -2.17 -6.60 0.79
CA TYR A 489 -0.82 -6.99 0.42
C TYR A 489 -0.79 -7.79 -0.88
N ASN A 490 0.23 -7.57 -1.71
CA ASN A 490 0.53 -8.39 -2.88
C ASN A 490 1.86 -9.14 -2.66
N VAL A 491 1.93 -10.41 -3.07
CA VAL A 491 3.14 -11.23 -3.00
C VAL A 491 3.68 -11.48 -4.41
N TYR A 492 4.96 -11.18 -4.64
CA TYR A 492 5.59 -11.29 -5.96
C TYR A 492 6.83 -12.20 -5.94
N GLN A 493 7.07 -12.87 -7.08
CA GLN A 493 8.38 -13.44 -7.42
C GLN A 493 8.99 -12.69 -8.61
N LEU A 494 10.30 -12.46 -8.54
CA LEU A 494 11.10 -11.77 -9.55
C LEU A 494 12.18 -12.68 -10.16
N PRO A 495 12.58 -12.46 -11.43
CA PRO A 495 13.60 -13.28 -12.09
C PRO A 495 15.03 -13.00 -11.60
N ASN A 496 15.30 -11.81 -11.05
CA ASN A 496 16.60 -11.44 -10.48
C ASN A 496 16.48 -10.25 -9.50
N ALA A 497 17.57 -9.93 -8.78
CA ALA A 497 17.61 -8.88 -7.76
C ALA A 497 17.35 -7.45 -8.26
N ASN A 498 17.50 -7.19 -9.55
CA ASN A 498 17.35 -5.85 -10.15
C ASN A 498 16.20 -5.80 -11.15
N ALA A 499 15.33 -6.81 -11.14
CA ALA A 499 14.26 -6.93 -12.11
C ALA A 499 13.16 -5.89 -11.84
N PRO A 500 12.63 -5.20 -12.88
CA PRO A 500 11.53 -4.26 -12.70
C PRO A 500 10.23 -5.01 -12.38
N LYS A 501 9.27 -4.29 -11.75
CA LYS A 501 7.94 -4.82 -11.41
C LYS A 501 7.20 -5.42 -12.61
N SER A 502 7.40 -4.86 -13.81
CA SER A 502 6.82 -5.36 -15.06
C SER A 502 7.23 -6.79 -15.42
N SER A 503 8.36 -7.29 -14.89
CA SER A 503 8.83 -8.66 -15.08
C SER A 503 8.47 -9.62 -13.95
N ALA A 504 7.80 -9.12 -12.90
CA ALA A 504 7.43 -9.90 -11.73
C ALA A 504 6.12 -10.67 -11.96
N ILE A 505 6.00 -11.84 -11.34
CA ILE A 505 4.74 -12.58 -11.27
C ILE A 505 4.10 -12.32 -9.92
N ARG A 506 2.86 -11.80 -9.93
CA ARG A 506 2.03 -11.74 -8.71
C ARG A 506 1.54 -13.14 -8.38
N ILE A 507 1.99 -13.68 -7.25
CA ILE A 507 1.65 -15.02 -6.76
C ILE A 507 0.25 -15.02 -6.14
N THR A 508 -0.01 -14.07 -5.25
CA THR A 508 -1.30 -13.94 -4.54
C THR A 508 -1.50 -12.51 -4.01
N THR A 509 -2.72 -12.22 -3.59
CA THR A 509 -3.14 -10.98 -2.91
C THR A 509 -3.84 -11.35 -1.60
N PHE A 510 -3.62 -10.57 -0.55
CA PHE A 510 -4.32 -10.66 0.74
C PHE A 510 -4.93 -9.31 1.06
N ASP A 511 -6.25 -9.22 0.93
CA ASP A 511 -7.00 -7.98 0.98
C ASP A 511 -8.12 -8.03 2.03
N LEU A 512 -8.57 -6.85 2.45
CA LEU A 512 -9.67 -6.71 3.38
C LEU A 512 -10.92 -7.42 2.85
N ASN A 513 -11.68 -8.05 3.73
CA ASN A 513 -12.96 -8.66 3.36
C ASN A 513 -14.04 -7.57 3.23
N ASN A 514 -14.09 -6.91 2.08
CA ASN A 514 -15.00 -5.79 1.82
C ASN A 514 -15.62 -5.86 0.40
N LEU A 515 -16.17 -4.75 -0.08
CA LEU A 515 -16.81 -4.64 -1.41
C LEU A 515 -15.81 -4.33 -2.54
N ILE A 516 -14.57 -3.96 -2.20
CA ILE A 516 -13.50 -3.58 -3.13
C ILE A 516 -12.82 -4.84 -3.67
N THR A 517 -13.31 -5.36 -4.79
CA THR A 517 -12.76 -6.59 -5.40
C THR A 517 -11.80 -6.33 -6.56
N GLN A 518 -11.87 -5.15 -7.17
CA GLN A 518 -11.01 -4.76 -8.27
C GLN A 518 -10.88 -3.25 -8.32
N ILE A 519 -9.64 -2.77 -8.47
CA ILE A 519 -9.35 -1.34 -8.66
C ILE A 519 -8.83 -1.18 -10.07
N ASN A 520 -9.47 -0.31 -10.84
CA ASN A 520 -9.03 0.03 -12.19
C ASN A 520 -8.35 1.40 -12.23
N SER A 521 -7.47 1.59 -13.19
CA SER A 521 -6.91 2.90 -13.53
C SER A 521 -6.68 2.96 -15.03
N ASP A 522 -6.78 4.16 -15.59
CA ASP A 522 -6.58 4.41 -17.00
C ASP A 522 -5.09 4.31 -17.33
N ARG A 523 -4.75 3.43 -18.27
CA ARG A 523 -3.39 3.24 -18.77
C ARG A 523 -3.42 3.16 -20.28
N PHE A 524 -2.37 3.65 -20.92
CA PHE A 524 -2.17 3.38 -22.33
C PHE A 524 -1.77 1.91 -22.50
N VAL A 525 -2.50 1.16 -23.33
CA VAL A 525 -2.19 -0.25 -23.61
C VAL A 525 -1.79 -0.41 -25.08
N PRO A 526 -0.51 -0.72 -25.38
CA PRO A 526 0.00 -0.85 -26.75
C PRO A 526 -0.81 -1.79 -27.64
N ASP A 527 -1.30 -2.91 -27.09
CA ASP A 527 -2.09 -3.90 -27.84
C ASP A 527 -3.41 -3.34 -28.38
N PHE A 528 -4.01 -2.38 -27.68
CA PHE A 528 -5.26 -1.72 -28.09
C PHE A 528 -5.02 -0.40 -28.83
N GLY A 529 -3.83 0.20 -28.67
CA GLY A 529 -3.48 1.49 -29.28
C GLY A 529 -4.23 2.68 -28.69
N ASP A 530 -4.82 2.52 -27.50
CA ASP A 530 -5.65 3.53 -26.85
C ASP A 530 -5.47 3.50 -25.31
N ILE A 531 -5.95 4.54 -24.64
CA ILE A 531 -6.07 4.60 -23.19
C ILE A 531 -7.32 3.80 -22.81
N ILE A 532 -7.13 2.78 -21.97
CA ILE A 532 -8.23 1.98 -21.44
C ILE A 532 -8.09 1.79 -19.93
N SER A 533 -9.22 1.69 -19.25
CA SER A 533 -9.29 1.35 -17.83
C SER A 533 -8.88 -0.12 -17.63
N VAL A 534 -7.72 -0.35 -17.01
CA VAL A 534 -7.19 -1.68 -16.70
C VAL A 534 -7.20 -1.96 -15.20
N PRO A 535 -7.38 -3.22 -14.78
CA PRO A 535 -7.26 -3.59 -13.37
C PRO A 535 -5.81 -3.46 -12.89
N ILE A 536 -5.55 -2.53 -11.99
CA ILE A 536 -4.26 -2.34 -11.32
C ILE A 536 -4.17 -3.15 -10.03
N GLN A 537 -5.29 -3.33 -9.32
CA GLN A 537 -5.41 -4.25 -8.18
C GLN A 537 -6.55 -5.22 -8.38
N LYS A 538 -6.35 -6.46 -7.93
CA LYS A 538 -7.38 -7.50 -7.93
C LYS A 538 -7.44 -8.09 -6.54
N GLY A 539 -8.48 -7.73 -5.80
CA GLY A 539 -8.79 -8.28 -4.50
C GLY A 539 -9.29 -9.72 -4.63
N THR A 540 -9.11 -10.48 -3.56
CA THR A 540 -9.55 -11.87 -3.42
C THR A 540 -10.55 -12.04 -2.29
N ASN A 541 -10.77 -11.02 -1.45
CA ASN A 541 -11.53 -11.09 -0.21
C ASN A 541 -11.12 -12.33 0.61
N THR A 542 -9.82 -12.53 0.78
CA THR A 542 -9.27 -13.64 1.58
C THR A 542 -8.98 -13.25 3.03
N GLY A 543 -9.07 -11.95 3.35
CA GLY A 543 -8.65 -11.38 4.61
C GLY A 543 -7.14 -11.12 4.63
N ILE A 544 -6.72 -10.22 5.53
CA ILE A 544 -5.32 -9.88 5.69
C ILE A 544 -4.54 -11.08 6.25
N GLN A 545 -3.39 -11.35 5.65
CA GLN A 545 -2.40 -12.31 6.14
C GLN A 545 -1.04 -11.62 6.19
N ARG A 546 -0.22 -12.00 7.17
CA ARG A 546 1.13 -11.44 7.34
C ARG A 546 2.25 -12.48 7.23
N TYR A 547 1.94 -13.60 6.59
CA TYR A 547 2.95 -14.57 6.18
C TYR A 547 2.45 -15.36 4.96
N PHE A 548 3.38 -15.90 4.18
CA PHE A 548 3.10 -16.78 3.06
C PHE A 548 4.22 -17.82 2.90
N VAL A 549 3.85 -19.03 2.47
CA VAL A 549 4.80 -20.12 2.26
C VAL A 549 4.96 -20.35 0.76
N ILE A 550 6.17 -20.12 0.26
CA ILE A 550 6.56 -20.43 -1.10
C ILE A 550 6.97 -21.90 -1.15
N GLU A 551 6.27 -22.70 -1.96
CA GLU A 551 6.53 -24.13 -2.12
C GLU A 551 7.08 -24.50 -3.50
N LYS A 552 7.14 -23.53 -4.42
CA LYS A 552 7.64 -23.70 -5.79
C LYS A 552 8.18 -22.40 -6.35
N ASP A 553 8.94 -22.53 -7.43
CA ASP A 553 9.27 -21.44 -8.35
C ASP A 553 8.06 -21.17 -9.25
N TYR A 554 7.40 -20.03 -9.05
CA TYR A 554 6.24 -19.59 -9.83
C TYR A 554 6.61 -19.02 -11.21
N ILE A 555 7.87 -18.64 -11.44
CA ILE A 555 8.34 -18.17 -12.75
C ILE A 555 8.55 -19.34 -13.69
N ASN A 556 9.25 -20.38 -13.22
CA ASN A 556 9.56 -21.55 -14.05
C ASN A 556 8.56 -22.71 -13.90
N ASP A 557 7.56 -22.55 -13.01
CA ASP A 557 6.60 -23.59 -12.62
C ASP A 557 7.29 -24.91 -12.23
N ALA A 558 8.31 -24.81 -11.37
CA ALA A 558 9.18 -25.91 -10.97
C ALA A 558 9.36 -25.96 -9.45
N PRO A 559 9.78 -27.09 -8.85
CA PRO A 559 10.13 -27.13 -7.43
C PRO A 559 11.26 -26.15 -7.08
N LEU A 560 11.29 -25.71 -5.83
CA LEU A 560 12.45 -24.97 -5.31
C LEU A 560 13.66 -25.91 -5.21
N PHE A 561 14.81 -25.45 -5.69
CA PHE A 561 16.06 -26.19 -5.61
C PHE A 561 16.98 -25.61 -4.55
N ALA A 562 17.42 -26.45 -3.61
CA ALA A 562 18.31 -26.01 -2.54
C ALA A 562 19.65 -25.50 -3.08
N GLY A 563 20.07 -24.31 -2.61
CA GLY A 563 21.30 -23.65 -3.06
C GLY A 563 21.13 -22.68 -4.24
N ASN A 564 19.95 -22.61 -4.86
CA ASN A 564 19.63 -21.61 -5.88
C ASN A 564 19.09 -20.33 -5.25
N GLU A 565 19.35 -19.18 -5.87
CA GLU A 565 18.83 -17.89 -5.43
C GLU A 565 17.45 -17.63 -6.04
N TYR A 566 16.51 -17.21 -5.19
CA TYR A 566 15.16 -16.78 -5.57
C TYR A 566 14.90 -15.38 -5.02
N TYR A 567 14.06 -14.62 -5.72
CA TYR A 567 13.85 -13.20 -5.43
C TYR A 567 12.37 -12.94 -5.22
N PHE A 568 12.01 -12.38 -4.07
CA PHE A 568 10.63 -12.08 -3.71
C PHE A 568 10.47 -10.64 -3.24
N ALA A 569 9.26 -10.10 -3.38
CA ALA A 569 8.87 -8.83 -2.79
C ALA A 569 7.43 -8.92 -2.30
N ILE A 570 7.13 -8.28 -1.17
CA ILE A 570 5.78 -8.10 -0.68
C ILE A 570 5.53 -6.60 -0.66
N THR A 571 4.40 -6.18 -1.21
CA THR A 571 4.00 -4.77 -1.21
C THR A 571 2.67 -4.60 -0.51
N ALA A 572 2.45 -3.42 0.05
CA ALA A 572 1.17 -2.97 0.55
C ALA A 572 0.55 -2.00 -0.46
N TYR A 573 -0.76 -2.07 -0.67
CA TYR A 573 -1.49 -1.11 -1.50
C TYR A 573 -2.68 -0.51 -0.76
N ASN A 574 -3.03 0.71 -1.14
CA ASN A 574 -4.19 1.42 -0.64
C ASN A 574 -5.27 1.56 -1.72
N ALA A 575 -6.46 1.97 -1.30
CA ALA A 575 -7.59 2.31 -2.15
C ALA A 575 -8.12 3.69 -1.76
N LYS A 576 -8.46 4.51 -2.76
CA LYS A 576 -9.19 5.76 -2.57
C LYS A 576 -10.68 5.43 -2.38
N ASP A 577 -11.13 5.59 -1.14
CA ASP A 577 -12.51 5.44 -0.68
C ASP A 577 -12.77 6.54 0.36
N GLU A 578 -13.21 7.72 -0.10
CA GLU A 578 -13.31 8.93 0.72
C GLU A 578 -14.43 8.85 1.78
N ASP A 579 -15.55 8.21 1.45
CA ASP A 579 -16.72 8.07 2.32
C ASP A 579 -16.80 6.73 3.05
N GLY A 580 -15.90 5.79 2.74
CA GLY A 580 -15.79 4.49 3.39
C GLY A 580 -16.94 3.55 3.03
N ASP A 581 -17.57 3.77 1.88
CA ASP A 581 -18.74 3.00 1.43
C ASP A 581 -18.34 1.69 0.70
N GLY A 582 -17.04 1.49 0.47
CA GLY A 582 -16.49 0.34 -0.24
C GLY A 582 -16.54 0.48 -1.77
N ALA A 583 -16.82 1.67 -2.30
CA ALA A 583 -16.73 2.01 -3.70
C ALA A 583 -15.47 2.84 -4.00
N ILE A 584 -14.80 2.52 -5.10
CA ILE A 584 -13.63 3.26 -5.54
C ILE A 584 -14.05 4.57 -6.19
N ASP A 585 -13.44 5.67 -5.74
CA ASP A 585 -13.61 6.97 -6.37
C ASP A 585 -13.02 6.97 -7.79
N LYS A 586 -13.91 7.05 -8.78
CA LYS A 586 -13.58 7.03 -10.21
C LYS A 586 -13.04 8.35 -10.76
N ASP A 587 -13.20 9.44 -10.01
CA ASP A 587 -12.80 10.80 -10.45
C ASP A 587 -11.36 11.15 -10.04
N VAL A 588 -10.58 10.14 -9.63
CA VAL A 588 -9.17 10.26 -9.25
C VAL A 588 -8.29 9.54 -10.29
N PRO A 589 -7.27 10.18 -10.88
CA PRO A 589 -6.44 9.56 -11.93
C PRO A 589 -5.72 8.28 -11.49
N GLU A 590 -5.32 8.20 -10.22
CA GLU A 590 -4.76 7.00 -9.59
C GLU A 590 -5.49 6.66 -8.29
N SER A 591 -6.55 5.85 -8.36
CA SER A 591 -7.36 5.47 -7.19
C SER A 591 -6.72 4.42 -6.27
N SER A 592 -5.48 4.00 -6.54
CA SER A 592 -4.70 3.08 -5.71
C SER A 592 -3.20 3.27 -5.95
N LEU A 593 -2.45 3.32 -4.86
CA LEU A 593 -1.00 3.40 -4.83
C LEU A 593 -0.45 2.16 -4.13
N GLU A 594 0.70 1.69 -4.59
CA GLU A 594 1.37 0.50 -4.06
C GLU A 594 2.81 0.82 -3.66
N SER A 595 3.23 0.28 -2.52
CA SER A 595 4.58 0.45 -1.99
C SER A 595 5.63 -0.01 -2.99
N ALA A 596 6.80 0.62 -2.97
CA ALA A 596 7.94 0.19 -3.77
C ALA A 596 8.39 -1.23 -3.42
N PHE A 597 9.09 -1.90 -4.35
CA PHE A 597 9.63 -3.23 -4.12
C PHE A 597 10.88 -3.17 -3.22
N GLU A 598 10.83 -3.85 -2.09
CA GLU A 598 12.01 -4.25 -1.32
C GLU A 598 12.33 -5.70 -1.65
N ILE A 599 13.25 -5.93 -2.60
CA ILE A 599 13.55 -7.27 -3.12
C ILE A 599 14.40 -8.04 -2.10
N ILE A 600 13.94 -9.25 -1.76
CA ILE A 600 14.59 -10.17 -0.84
C ILE A 600 15.17 -11.33 -1.63
N THR A 601 16.47 -11.55 -1.51
CA THR A 601 17.14 -12.72 -2.06
C THR A 601 17.17 -13.84 -1.02
N VAL A 602 16.66 -15.01 -1.40
CA VAL A 602 16.57 -16.18 -0.52
C VAL A 602 17.16 -17.39 -1.21
N VAL A 603 17.91 -18.19 -0.46
CA VAL A 603 18.46 -19.47 -0.92
C VAL A 603 17.80 -20.60 -0.12
N PRO A 604 16.86 -21.37 -0.69
CA PRO A 604 16.31 -22.56 -0.05
C PRO A 604 17.44 -23.48 0.41
N GLN A 605 17.36 -23.94 1.65
CA GLN A 605 18.33 -24.83 2.25
C GLN A 605 17.75 -25.49 3.51
N GLY A 606 18.14 -26.74 3.76
CA GLY A 606 17.81 -27.41 5.01
C GLY A 606 18.50 -26.78 6.22
N THR A 607 18.25 -27.31 7.41
CA THR A 607 18.93 -26.84 8.62
C THR A 607 20.44 -27.04 8.54
N ARG A 608 21.18 -26.17 9.23
CA ARG A 608 22.64 -26.33 9.40
C ARG A 608 22.93 -27.57 10.23
N PRO A 609 24.07 -28.25 10.00
CA PRO A 609 24.45 -29.40 10.82
C PRO A 609 24.44 -29.04 12.31
N GLY A 610 23.68 -29.80 13.11
CA GLY A 610 23.54 -29.54 14.55
C GLY A 610 22.47 -28.51 14.93
N ILE A 611 21.67 -28.04 13.96
CA ILE A 611 20.42 -27.31 14.21
C ILE A 611 19.25 -28.23 13.91
N LYS A 612 18.33 -28.33 14.86
CA LYS A 612 17.11 -29.12 14.73
C LYS A 612 15.91 -28.31 15.17
N TYR A 613 14.95 -28.16 14.25
CA TYR A 613 13.63 -27.63 14.60
C TYR A 613 12.87 -28.67 15.42
N THR A 614 12.20 -28.18 16.44
CA THR A 614 11.41 -28.95 17.41
C THR A 614 9.92 -28.95 17.09
N SER A 615 9.53 -28.12 16.14
CA SER A 615 8.20 -27.98 15.58
C SER A 615 8.27 -27.75 14.07
N GLU A 616 7.17 -28.00 13.39
CA GLU A 616 7.05 -27.83 11.93
C GLU A 616 6.24 -26.58 11.58
N GLN A 617 6.49 -26.01 10.41
CA GLN A 617 5.68 -24.91 9.91
C GLN A 617 4.24 -25.39 9.70
N GLY A 618 3.27 -24.66 10.24
CA GLY A 618 1.86 -25.01 10.23
C GLY A 618 1.42 -25.93 11.37
N GLU A 619 2.31 -26.35 12.27
CA GLU A 619 1.95 -27.15 13.45
C GLU A 619 1.02 -26.35 14.37
N ALA A 620 -0.12 -26.94 14.72
CA ALA A 620 -1.02 -26.42 15.73
C ALA A 620 -0.55 -26.85 17.13
N LEU A 621 -0.49 -25.91 18.06
CA LEU A 621 -0.07 -26.19 19.44
C LEU A 621 -1.28 -26.43 20.34
N ASP A 622 -1.10 -27.30 21.33
CA ASP A 622 -2.11 -27.54 22.37
C ASP A 622 -2.26 -26.31 23.27
N VAL A 623 -3.50 -25.85 23.44
CA VAL A 623 -3.86 -24.70 24.25
C VAL A 623 -4.74 -25.13 25.42
N ASN A 624 -4.30 -24.81 26.64
CA ASN A 624 -5.06 -25.06 27.85
C ASN A 624 -5.91 -23.84 28.20
N LYS A 625 -7.23 -24.00 28.15
CA LYS A 625 -8.19 -22.98 28.54
C LYS A 625 -8.47 -23.03 30.05
N SER A 626 -8.57 -21.86 30.67
CA SER A 626 -9.18 -21.64 31.99
C SER A 626 -10.26 -20.57 31.87
N GLY A 627 -11.35 -20.71 32.60
CA GLY A 627 -12.54 -19.86 32.48
C GLY A 627 -13.70 -20.53 31.72
N PHE A 628 -14.86 -19.88 31.73
CA PHE A 628 -16.14 -20.44 31.28
C PHE A 628 -16.63 -19.85 29.96
N SER A 629 -15.86 -18.98 29.28
CA SER A 629 -16.29 -18.44 28.00
C SER A 629 -16.53 -19.55 26.97
N THR A 630 -17.11 -19.20 25.82
CA THR A 630 -17.16 -20.09 24.66
C THR A 630 -16.15 -19.72 23.57
N GLY A 631 -15.25 -18.77 23.85
CA GLY A 631 -14.15 -18.44 22.95
C GLY A 631 -13.09 -19.54 22.87
N ASN A 632 -12.28 -19.47 21.82
CA ASN A 632 -11.15 -20.37 21.56
C ASN A 632 -9.89 -19.58 21.24
N VAL A 633 -8.72 -20.16 21.46
CA VAL A 633 -7.44 -19.66 20.98
C VAL A 633 -6.74 -20.78 20.21
N ASP A 634 -6.47 -20.54 18.92
CA ASP A 634 -5.69 -21.45 18.09
C ASP A 634 -4.28 -20.86 17.89
N VAL A 635 -3.26 -21.67 18.12
CA VAL A 635 -1.85 -21.24 17.97
C VAL A 635 -1.19 -22.08 16.91
N VAL A 636 -0.61 -21.41 15.90
CA VAL A 636 0.04 -22.07 14.76
C VAL A 636 1.48 -21.60 14.65
N VAL A 637 2.40 -22.53 14.40
CA VAL A 637 3.79 -22.22 14.12
C VAL A 637 3.93 -21.64 12.70
N VAL A 638 4.37 -20.39 12.61
CA VAL A 638 4.67 -19.71 11.34
C VAL A 638 6.13 -19.88 10.96
N ASP A 639 7.03 -19.50 11.87
CA ASP A 639 8.47 -19.64 11.68
C ASP A 639 9.07 -20.55 12.77
N PRO A 640 9.35 -21.83 12.44
CA PRO A 640 9.94 -22.76 13.40
C PRO A 640 11.35 -22.37 13.85
N ASN A 641 12.10 -21.55 13.08
CA ASN A 641 13.41 -21.06 13.47
C ASN A 641 13.33 -19.94 14.54
N ALA A 642 12.20 -19.24 14.62
CA ALA A 642 11.99 -18.15 15.57
C ALA A 642 11.42 -18.61 16.94
N ILE A 643 10.99 -19.87 17.06
CA ILE A 643 10.45 -20.42 18.31
C ILE A 643 11.49 -20.38 19.44
N THR A 644 11.08 -19.81 20.58
CA THR A 644 11.95 -19.60 21.75
C THR A 644 11.97 -20.76 22.75
N GLY A 645 10.93 -21.60 22.79
CA GLY A 645 10.74 -22.62 23.82
C GLY A 645 10.09 -22.13 25.11
N ASP A 646 9.51 -20.93 25.08
CA ASP A 646 8.85 -20.33 26.23
C ASP A 646 7.39 -20.78 26.39
N SER A 647 6.81 -20.40 27.54
CA SER A 647 5.39 -20.54 27.87
C SER A 647 4.68 -19.20 27.73
N TYR A 648 3.46 -19.23 27.22
CA TYR A 648 2.68 -18.04 26.87
C TYR A 648 1.29 -18.09 27.48
N MET A 649 0.69 -16.92 27.66
CA MET A 649 -0.67 -16.76 28.14
C MET A 649 -1.40 -15.66 27.38
N VAL A 650 -2.56 -15.99 26.82
CA VAL A 650 -3.56 -15.01 26.39
C VAL A 650 -4.44 -14.67 27.59
N SER A 651 -4.64 -13.38 27.81
CA SER A 651 -5.50 -12.84 28.88
C SER A 651 -6.36 -11.70 28.35
N PHE A 652 -7.48 -11.41 29.00
CA PHE A 652 -8.41 -10.36 28.60
C PHE A 652 -8.38 -9.21 29.61
N ASN A 653 -8.59 -8.00 29.11
CA ASN A 653 -8.64 -6.80 29.95
C ASN A 653 -9.87 -6.80 30.86
N ASP A 654 -9.85 -5.96 31.90
CA ASP A 654 -10.93 -5.83 32.89
C ASP A 654 -12.07 -4.90 32.42
N THR A 655 -11.82 -4.11 31.38
CA THR A 655 -12.76 -3.11 30.86
C THR A 655 -13.42 -3.64 29.58
N PRO A 656 -14.75 -3.87 29.58
CA PRO A 656 -15.46 -4.29 28.38
C PRO A 656 -15.60 -3.14 27.38
N ASN A 657 -15.46 -3.45 26.10
CA ASN A 657 -15.94 -2.63 25.00
C ASN A 657 -17.37 -3.02 24.68
N TYR A 658 -18.14 -2.09 24.15
CA TYR A 658 -19.52 -2.33 23.75
C TYR A 658 -19.88 -1.54 22.50
N SER A 659 -20.84 -2.05 21.74
CA SER A 659 -21.52 -1.31 20.67
C SER A 659 -22.94 -0.98 21.10
N THR A 660 -23.49 0.12 20.61
CA THR A 660 -24.89 0.50 20.85
C THR A 660 -25.65 0.63 19.55
N ASP A 661 -26.96 0.42 19.58
CA ASP A 661 -27.84 0.77 18.47
C ASP A 661 -28.10 2.29 18.41
N ALA A 662 -28.93 2.72 17.45
CA ALA A 662 -29.30 4.14 17.30
C ALA A 662 -30.09 4.71 18.49
N ASN A 663 -30.62 3.84 19.37
CA ASN A 663 -31.36 4.21 20.57
C ASN A 663 -30.47 4.24 21.82
N GLY A 664 -29.21 3.80 21.71
CA GLY A 664 -28.25 3.71 22.81
C GLY A 664 -28.25 2.37 23.53
N ASP A 665 -28.97 1.36 23.03
CA ASP A 665 -29.03 0.03 23.64
C ASP A 665 -27.81 -0.80 23.27
N THR A 666 -27.18 -1.45 24.25
CA THR A 666 -25.99 -2.28 24.04
C THR A 666 -26.29 -3.48 23.12
N LEU A 667 -25.67 -3.50 21.94
CA LEU A 667 -25.77 -4.58 20.96
C LEU A 667 -24.77 -5.72 21.20
N GLY A 668 -23.68 -5.47 21.93
CA GLY A 668 -22.72 -6.49 22.33
C GLY A 668 -21.63 -5.95 23.24
N THR A 669 -20.96 -6.87 23.94
CA THR A 669 -19.87 -6.61 24.88
C THR A 669 -18.72 -7.57 24.62
N TRP A 670 -17.54 -7.02 24.35
CA TRP A 670 -16.33 -7.80 24.12
C TRP A 670 -15.11 -7.20 24.83
N PHE A 671 -14.14 -8.04 25.13
CA PHE A 671 -12.92 -7.62 25.80
C PHE A 671 -11.74 -7.69 24.83
N THR A 672 -10.85 -6.71 24.91
CA THR A 672 -9.56 -6.77 24.22
C THR A 672 -8.63 -7.74 24.96
N TRP A 673 -7.67 -8.32 24.23
CA TRP A 673 -6.79 -9.35 24.75
C TRP A 673 -5.31 -8.97 24.64
N ASN A 674 -4.49 -9.61 25.48
CA ASN A 674 -3.05 -9.44 25.55
C ASN A 674 -2.36 -10.80 25.38
N LEU A 675 -1.18 -10.82 24.78
CA LEU A 675 -0.30 -11.98 24.74
C LEU A 675 0.93 -11.74 25.62
N LEU A 676 1.11 -12.58 26.63
CA LEU A 676 2.25 -12.53 27.54
C LEU A 676 3.17 -13.73 27.31
N ASN A 677 4.46 -13.49 27.11
CA ASN A 677 5.49 -14.51 27.30
C ASN A 677 5.78 -14.61 28.81
N THR A 678 5.25 -15.66 29.44
CA THR A 678 5.29 -15.87 30.89
C THR A 678 6.66 -16.33 31.38
N THR A 679 7.46 -17.00 30.55
CA THR A 679 8.83 -17.39 30.89
C THR A 679 9.73 -16.16 31.02
N GLN A 680 9.61 -15.22 30.08
CA GLN A 680 10.42 -14.00 30.03
C GLN A 680 9.81 -12.81 30.78
N ASN A 681 8.57 -12.94 31.26
CA ASN A 681 7.78 -11.86 31.85
C ASN A 681 7.70 -10.63 30.92
N LYS A 682 7.40 -10.87 29.64
CA LYS A 682 7.35 -9.85 28.58
C LYS A 682 6.01 -9.88 27.85
N THR A 683 5.29 -8.75 27.85
CA THR A 683 4.08 -8.60 27.04
C THR A 683 4.46 -8.39 25.58
N LEU A 684 3.96 -9.26 24.70
CA LEU A 684 4.25 -9.25 23.27
C LEU A 684 3.17 -8.49 22.48
N LEU A 685 1.90 -8.69 22.83
CA LEU A 685 0.76 -7.99 22.25
C LEU A 685 -0.10 -7.40 23.36
N THR A 686 -0.62 -6.20 23.15
CA THR A 686 -1.45 -5.48 24.13
C THR A 686 -2.71 -4.95 23.46
N ASN A 687 -3.85 -4.99 24.15
CA ASN A 687 -5.13 -4.41 23.75
C ASN A 687 -5.62 -4.80 22.34
N GLN A 688 -5.39 -6.05 21.94
CA GLN A 688 -5.80 -6.56 20.65
C GLN A 688 -7.33 -6.72 20.61
N SER A 689 -7.97 -6.27 19.52
CA SER A 689 -9.44 -6.26 19.38
C SER A 689 -10.00 -7.33 18.45
N ASN A 690 -9.16 -7.94 17.60
CA ASN A 690 -9.61 -8.99 16.69
C ASN A 690 -10.00 -10.26 17.50
N LEU A 691 -11.24 -10.71 17.31
CA LEU A 691 -11.86 -11.89 17.93
C LEU A 691 -12.48 -12.83 16.88
N ALA A 692 -12.13 -12.66 15.60
CA ALA A 692 -12.71 -13.43 14.50
C ALA A 692 -12.12 -14.83 14.35
N GLY A 693 -10.90 -15.06 14.84
CA GLY A 693 -10.17 -16.32 14.62
C GLY A 693 -9.69 -16.52 13.18
N ASP A 694 -9.66 -15.45 12.39
CA ASP A 694 -9.13 -15.44 11.03
C ASP A 694 -7.58 -15.38 11.02
N ASN A 695 -6.99 -15.03 9.88
CA ASN A 695 -5.53 -14.92 9.73
C ASN A 695 -5.00 -13.49 9.98
N ASP A 696 -5.86 -12.52 10.29
CA ASP A 696 -5.48 -11.13 10.54
C ASP A 696 -4.97 -10.93 11.97
N TYR A 697 -3.84 -11.58 12.26
CA TYR A 697 -3.13 -11.50 13.54
C TYR A 697 -1.65 -11.22 13.29
N ALA A 698 -0.99 -10.58 14.27
CA ALA A 698 0.45 -10.38 14.25
C ALA A 698 1.18 -11.69 14.54
N VAL A 699 2.42 -11.81 14.04
CA VAL A 699 3.30 -12.94 14.31
C VAL A 699 4.23 -12.58 15.46
N THR A 700 4.33 -13.42 16.49
CA THR A 700 5.21 -13.16 17.65
C THR A 700 5.99 -14.40 18.01
N ASP A 701 7.32 -14.28 18.16
CA ASP A 701 8.21 -15.41 18.50
C ASP A 701 8.01 -16.64 17.58
N GLY A 702 7.72 -16.38 16.29
CA GLY A 702 7.46 -17.41 15.28
C GLY A 702 6.06 -18.00 15.29
N LEU A 703 5.12 -17.44 16.07
CA LEU A 703 3.79 -17.98 16.30
C LEU A 703 2.70 -17.02 15.80
N LEU A 704 1.63 -17.59 15.25
CA LEU A 704 0.38 -16.89 14.98
C LEU A 704 -0.65 -17.32 16.03
N VAL A 705 -1.04 -16.39 16.92
CA VAL A 705 -2.01 -16.63 18.00
C VAL A 705 -3.34 -16.04 17.60
N LYS A 706 -4.30 -16.89 17.24
CA LYS A 706 -5.64 -16.50 16.79
C LYS A 706 -6.61 -16.61 17.95
N VAL A 707 -7.20 -15.49 18.35
CA VAL A 707 -8.18 -15.45 19.44
C VAL A 707 -9.57 -15.31 18.84
N ALA A 708 -10.46 -16.26 19.11
CA ALA A 708 -11.84 -16.27 18.65
C ALA A 708 -12.82 -16.19 19.82
N GLY A 709 -13.96 -15.52 19.63
CA GLY A 709 -15.03 -15.58 20.62
C GLY A 709 -16.25 -14.75 20.26
N PRO A 710 -17.43 -15.08 20.82
CA PRO A 710 -18.64 -14.30 20.58
C PRO A 710 -18.53 -12.92 21.23
N LYS A 711 -19.08 -11.89 20.56
CA LYS A 711 -19.19 -10.53 21.10
C LYS A 711 -20.45 -10.30 21.94
N THR A 712 -21.34 -11.29 22.02
CA THR A 712 -22.63 -11.21 22.72
C THR A 712 -22.88 -12.49 23.50
N ALA A 713 -23.32 -12.35 24.75
CA ALA A 713 -23.85 -13.47 25.52
C ALA A 713 -25.26 -13.82 25.04
N GLY A 714 -25.62 -15.10 25.05
CA GLY A 714 -26.99 -15.51 24.70
C GLY A 714 -27.13 -16.97 24.27
N LEU A 715 -28.37 -17.34 23.96
CA LEU A 715 -28.71 -18.67 23.43
C LEU A 715 -28.16 -18.82 22.00
N ALA A 716 -27.19 -19.71 21.83
CA ALA A 716 -26.46 -19.87 20.57
C ALA A 716 -27.08 -20.92 19.66
N ASN A 717 -27.32 -22.12 20.18
CA ASN A 717 -27.82 -23.25 19.40
C ASN A 717 -28.40 -24.34 20.32
N TRP A 718 -28.84 -25.44 19.75
CA TRP A 718 -29.21 -26.65 20.46
C TRP A 718 -28.79 -27.90 19.66
N GLY A 719 -28.54 -29.00 20.37
CA GLY A 719 -28.18 -30.29 19.78
C GLY A 719 -29.04 -31.42 20.35
N SER A 720 -29.00 -32.60 19.73
CA SER A 720 -29.59 -33.81 20.32
C SER A 720 -28.84 -35.06 19.90
N ALA A 721 -28.68 -36.03 20.80
CA ALA A 721 -28.12 -37.35 20.51
C ALA A 721 -29.12 -38.45 20.89
N GLY A 722 -29.24 -39.49 20.07
CA GLY A 722 -30.25 -40.55 20.25
C GLY A 722 -31.50 -40.37 19.39
N ASP A 723 -32.54 -41.18 19.63
CA ASP A 723 -33.72 -41.26 18.76
C ASP A 723 -34.82 -40.26 19.18
N ARG A 724 -34.50 -38.96 19.07
CA ARG A 724 -35.36 -37.83 19.46
C ARG A 724 -36.79 -37.93 18.92
N TRP A 725 -37.79 -37.92 19.80
CA TRP A 725 -39.21 -38.01 19.44
C TRP A 725 -40.02 -36.72 19.68
N VAL A 726 -39.36 -35.67 20.17
CA VAL A 726 -39.94 -34.33 20.41
C VAL A 726 -39.42 -33.31 19.39
N THR A 727 -40.27 -32.38 18.96
CA THR A 727 -39.93 -31.17 18.17
C THR A 727 -40.43 -29.91 18.89
N GLY A 728 -40.13 -28.71 18.39
CA GLY A 728 -40.69 -27.47 18.94
C GLY A 728 -41.89 -26.98 18.14
N VAL A 729 -42.85 -26.36 18.82
CA VAL A 729 -43.90 -25.55 18.20
C VAL A 729 -43.29 -24.23 17.76
N ASN A 730 -43.45 -23.87 16.49
CA ASN A 730 -42.92 -22.61 15.99
C ASN A 730 -43.80 -21.42 16.42
N TRP A 731 -43.33 -20.65 17.40
CA TRP A 731 -43.92 -19.37 17.80
C TRP A 731 -42.99 -18.17 17.50
N ASN A 732 -42.01 -18.38 16.60
CA ASN A 732 -40.90 -17.47 16.27
C ASN A 732 -39.79 -17.34 17.33
N ALA A 733 -39.62 -18.36 18.19
CA ALA A 733 -38.43 -18.44 19.04
C ALA A 733 -37.14 -18.63 18.20
N PRO A 734 -35.96 -18.26 18.74
CA PRO A 734 -34.71 -18.38 17.99
C PRO A 734 -34.26 -19.82 17.75
N GLN A 735 -34.61 -20.78 18.62
CA GLN A 735 -34.06 -22.14 18.57
C GLN A 735 -35.13 -23.24 18.62
N PHE A 736 -34.71 -24.50 18.47
CA PHE A 736 -35.55 -25.71 18.50
C PHE A 736 -36.78 -25.62 17.60
N PHE A 737 -36.58 -25.30 16.32
CA PHE A 737 -37.64 -25.13 15.31
C PHE A 737 -38.67 -24.06 15.68
N GLY A 738 -38.25 -23.03 16.42
CA GLY A 738 -39.11 -21.95 16.87
C GLY A 738 -39.80 -22.21 18.21
N GLY A 739 -39.39 -23.25 18.93
CA GLY A 739 -39.97 -23.66 20.22
C GLY A 739 -39.08 -23.44 21.44
N LEU A 740 -37.83 -22.99 21.31
CA LEU A 740 -36.91 -22.74 22.44
C LEU A 740 -36.42 -21.28 22.43
N ASP A 741 -36.54 -20.62 23.58
CA ASP A 741 -35.98 -19.29 23.85
C ASP A 741 -35.46 -19.19 25.29
N VAL A 742 -34.77 -18.10 25.61
CA VAL A 742 -34.46 -17.71 26.99
C VAL A 742 -35.76 -17.41 27.74
N GLY A 743 -35.80 -17.75 29.03
CA GLY A 743 -36.99 -17.60 29.87
C GLY A 743 -37.55 -16.18 29.89
N ALA A 744 -36.66 -15.19 29.84
CA ALA A 744 -37.00 -13.77 29.81
C ALA A 744 -37.91 -13.37 28.64
N ASN A 745 -37.78 -14.03 27.49
CA ASN A 745 -38.52 -13.70 26.26
C ASN A 745 -39.89 -14.41 26.17
N PHE A 746 -40.14 -15.44 26.99
CA PHE A 746 -41.36 -16.25 26.89
C PHE A 746 -42.48 -15.73 27.82
N PHE A 747 -42.24 -15.76 29.14
CA PHE A 747 -43.20 -15.29 30.17
C PHE A 747 -42.60 -14.23 31.11
N GLY A 748 -41.42 -13.71 30.78
CA GLY A 748 -40.64 -12.87 31.66
C GLY A 748 -39.86 -13.72 32.67
N SER A 749 -38.63 -13.34 32.93
CA SER A 749 -37.70 -13.88 33.93
C SER A 749 -36.76 -12.74 34.30
N ASN A 750 -36.33 -12.66 35.55
CA ASN A 750 -35.39 -11.64 35.99
C ASN A 750 -33.93 -12.03 35.70
N LEU A 751 -33.68 -13.25 35.19
CA LEU A 751 -32.37 -13.64 34.73
C LEU A 751 -31.99 -12.90 33.46
N SER A 752 -30.78 -12.34 33.47
CA SER A 752 -30.18 -11.70 32.31
C SER A 752 -29.50 -12.74 31.42
N VAL A 753 -29.12 -12.33 30.20
CA VAL A 753 -28.30 -13.16 29.31
C VAL A 753 -26.94 -13.54 29.91
N ALA A 754 -26.47 -12.83 30.94
CA ALA A 754 -25.23 -13.15 31.65
C ALA A 754 -25.39 -14.28 32.68
N ASP A 755 -26.63 -14.61 33.07
CA ASP A 755 -26.94 -15.67 34.05
C ASP A 755 -27.16 -17.03 33.37
N LEU A 756 -27.12 -17.07 32.04
CA LEU A 756 -27.35 -18.29 31.26
C LEU A 756 -26.22 -19.30 31.47
N VAL A 757 -26.59 -20.57 31.61
CA VAL A 757 -25.68 -21.72 31.68
C VAL A 757 -26.05 -22.75 30.60
N PRO A 758 -25.10 -23.52 30.05
CA PRO A 758 -25.43 -24.60 29.13
C PRO A 758 -26.21 -25.70 29.88
N ILE A 759 -27.27 -26.22 29.25
CA ILE A 759 -28.13 -27.24 29.86
C ILE A 759 -28.17 -28.48 28.97
N GLN A 760 -28.00 -29.67 29.57
CA GLN A 760 -28.33 -30.94 28.93
C GLN A 760 -29.61 -31.50 29.52
N LEU A 761 -30.60 -31.76 28.65
CA LEU A 761 -31.81 -32.51 28.96
C LEU A 761 -31.59 -33.99 28.66
N VAL A 762 -31.89 -34.86 29.60
CA VAL A 762 -31.80 -36.32 29.46
C VAL A 762 -33.19 -36.92 29.54
N TRP A 763 -33.64 -37.58 28.48
CA TRP A 763 -35.00 -38.08 28.31
C TRP A 763 -35.08 -39.60 28.45
N GLN A 764 -36.10 -40.09 29.16
CA GLN A 764 -36.39 -41.51 29.34
C GLN A 764 -37.23 -42.09 28.19
N ASP A 765 -37.16 -43.41 28.03
CA ASP A 765 -38.11 -44.18 27.24
C ASP A 765 -39.21 -44.82 28.11
N SER A 766 -40.15 -45.51 27.45
CA SER A 766 -41.27 -46.17 28.14
C SER A 766 -40.84 -47.32 29.06
N ALA A 767 -39.74 -48.01 28.78
CA ALA A 767 -39.25 -49.12 29.59
C ALA A 767 -38.58 -48.62 30.87
N ASP A 768 -37.85 -47.52 30.77
CA ASP A 768 -37.22 -46.83 31.88
C ASP A 768 -38.23 -46.26 32.86
N VAL A 769 -39.25 -45.55 32.35
CA VAL A 769 -40.34 -45.02 33.19
C VAL A 769 -41.09 -46.16 33.89
N ALA A 770 -41.33 -47.28 33.21
CA ALA A 770 -41.99 -48.44 33.81
C ALA A 770 -41.15 -49.12 34.91
N THR A 771 -39.81 -49.07 34.79
CA THR A 771 -38.88 -49.74 35.71
C THR A 771 -38.54 -48.85 36.91
N ASN A 772 -38.22 -47.59 36.66
CA ASN A 772 -37.62 -46.67 37.64
C ASN A 772 -38.57 -45.53 38.06
N GLY A 773 -39.72 -45.40 37.39
CA GLY A 773 -40.55 -44.20 37.49
C GLY A 773 -39.98 -43.03 36.69
N TYR A 774 -40.71 -41.92 36.70
CA TYR A 774 -40.27 -40.67 36.09
C TYR A 774 -39.02 -40.11 36.80
N VAL A 775 -38.03 -39.68 36.00
CA VAL A 775 -36.71 -39.24 36.48
C VAL A 775 -36.74 -37.93 37.26
N SER A 776 -37.72 -37.05 36.99
CA SER A 776 -37.82 -35.75 37.67
C SER A 776 -39.23 -35.42 38.14
N LYS A 777 -39.30 -34.56 39.15
CA LYS A 777 -40.52 -33.88 39.61
C LYS A 777 -40.45 -32.39 39.37
N GLY A 778 -41.56 -31.79 38.95
CA GLY A 778 -41.65 -30.38 38.58
C GLY A 778 -42.86 -29.67 39.15
N ALA A 779 -42.79 -28.35 39.28
CA ALA A 779 -43.95 -27.53 39.57
C ALA A 779 -44.89 -27.56 38.36
N VAL A 780 -46.18 -27.81 38.60
CA VAL A 780 -47.19 -27.80 37.53
C VAL A 780 -47.99 -26.52 37.62
N TYR A 781 -48.08 -25.80 36.51
CA TYR A 781 -48.88 -24.60 36.39
C TYR A 781 -50.03 -24.84 35.44
N ARG A 782 -51.25 -24.53 35.88
CA ARG A 782 -52.45 -24.79 35.10
C ARG A 782 -52.84 -23.56 34.29
N ARG A 783 -52.72 -23.62 32.97
CA ARG A 783 -53.06 -22.52 32.06
C ARG A 783 -54.54 -22.15 32.15
N ASP A 784 -55.41 -23.15 32.20
CA ASP A 784 -56.87 -22.99 32.29
C ASP A 784 -57.34 -22.31 33.58
N THR A 785 -56.50 -22.25 34.61
CA THR A 785 -56.75 -21.52 35.86
C THR A 785 -55.94 -20.23 36.00
N GLY A 786 -55.32 -19.75 34.92
CA GLY A 786 -54.54 -18.51 34.90
C GLY A 786 -53.07 -18.69 35.27
N TYR A 787 -52.47 -19.83 34.94
CA TYR A 787 -51.07 -20.19 35.23
C TYR A 787 -50.74 -20.27 36.73
N SER A 788 -51.71 -20.66 37.56
CA SER A 788 -51.48 -20.86 39.00
C SER A 788 -50.81 -22.20 39.30
N PHE A 789 -49.91 -22.22 40.28
CA PHE A 789 -49.31 -23.43 40.83
C PHE A 789 -50.39 -24.42 41.28
N SER A 790 -50.28 -25.65 40.79
CA SER A 790 -51.31 -26.70 40.92
C SER A 790 -50.77 -28.00 41.51
N GLY A 791 -49.55 -27.97 42.05
CA GLY A 791 -48.91 -29.08 42.73
C GLY A 791 -47.63 -29.54 42.06
N ILE A 792 -47.17 -30.72 42.48
CA ILE A 792 -45.93 -31.34 42.01
C ILE A 792 -46.28 -32.46 41.04
N GLY A 793 -45.77 -32.35 39.81
CA GLY A 793 -45.98 -33.30 38.73
C GLY A 793 -44.72 -34.07 38.38
N GLN A 794 -44.86 -35.01 37.45
CA GLN A 794 -43.81 -35.93 37.02
C GLN A 794 -43.38 -35.65 35.58
N LEU A 795 -42.07 -35.73 35.30
CA LEU A 795 -41.52 -35.50 33.96
C LEU A 795 -40.60 -36.66 33.54
N PRO A 796 -40.64 -37.09 32.27
CA PRO A 796 -39.74 -38.11 31.72
C PRO A 796 -38.37 -37.55 31.32
N LEU A 797 -38.01 -36.37 31.83
CA LEU A 797 -36.75 -35.71 31.52
C LEU A 797 -36.12 -35.11 32.78
N ALA A 798 -34.80 -35.06 32.81
CA ALA A 798 -34.01 -34.32 33.79
C ALA A 798 -33.15 -33.28 33.09
N ALA A 799 -33.00 -32.10 33.69
CA ALA A 799 -32.12 -31.05 33.20
C ALA A 799 -30.86 -30.95 34.06
N TYR A 800 -29.71 -30.86 33.41
CA TYR A 800 -28.42 -30.72 34.06
C TYR A 800 -27.72 -29.47 33.55
N ASP A 801 -27.29 -28.60 34.47
CA ASP A 801 -26.28 -27.58 34.24
C ASP A 801 -24.94 -28.28 34.01
N VAL A 802 -24.44 -28.11 32.79
CA VAL A 802 -23.20 -28.73 32.30
C VAL A 802 -22.09 -27.70 32.14
N THR A 803 -22.14 -26.60 32.90
CA THR A 803 -21.03 -25.63 32.98
C THR A 803 -19.72 -26.32 33.40
N ASP A 804 -19.80 -27.33 34.27
CA ASP A 804 -18.73 -28.31 34.51
C ASP A 804 -19.20 -29.71 34.04
N PRO A 805 -18.87 -30.12 32.81
CA PRO A 805 -19.29 -31.42 32.28
C PRO A 805 -18.75 -32.62 33.07
N ALA A 806 -17.67 -32.46 33.83
CA ALA A 806 -17.13 -33.52 34.68
C ALA A 806 -17.97 -33.72 35.95
N ASN A 807 -18.69 -32.68 36.39
CA ASN A 807 -19.58 -32.71 37.56
C ASN A 807 -20.93 -32.03 37.25
N PRO A 808 -21.78 -32.62 36.38
CA PRO A 808 -23.07 -32.01 36.02
C PRO A 808 -23.99 -31.83 37.23
N ARG A 809 -24.60 -30.65 37.34
CA ARG A 809 -25.51 -30.29 38.45
C ARG A 809 -26.95 -30.37 37.97
N GLN A 810 -27.77 -31.22 38.57
CA GLN A 810 -29.18 -31.30 38.21
C GLN A 810 -29.93 -30.05 38.67
N VAL A 811 -30.76 -29.47 37.80
CA VAL A 811 -31.52 -28.25 38.08
C VAL A 811 -33.02 -28.51 38.10
N ASN A 812 -33.77 -27.59 38.69
CA ASN A 812 -35.23 -27.66 38.74
C ASN A 812 -35.84 -27.52 37.34
N VAL A 813 -36.91 -28.28 37.10
CA VAL A 813 -37.72 -28.21 35.87
C VAL A 813 -39.17 -28.06 36.28
N SER A 814 -39.86 -27.10 35.67
CA SER A 814 -41.29 -26.87 35.85
C SER A 814 -42.01 -27.05 34.52
N PHE A 815 -43.32 -27.27 34.54
CA PHE A 815 -44.10 -27.36 33.31
C PHE A 815 -45.52 -26.85 33.45
N VAL A 816 -46.13 -26.55 32.31
CA VAL A 816 -47.53 -26.12 32.22
C VAL A 816 -48.40 -27.29 31.78
N GLU A 817 -49.61 -27.37 32.32
CA GLU A 817 -50.70 -28.19 31.79
C GLU A 817 -51.87 -27.29 31.40
N ASP A 818 -52.60 -27.66 30.34
CA ASP A 818 -53.85 -27.01 29.92
C ASP A 818 -54.96 -28.03 29.73
N ASP A 819 -55.84 -28.13 30.72
CA ASP A 819 -56.94 -29.11 30.69
C ASP A 819 -57.96 -28.79 29.58
N ASN A 820 -58.06 -27.53 29.11
CA ASN A 820 -58.95 -27.20 28.00
C ASN A 820 -58.47 -27.79 26.67
N GLU A 821 -57.16 -27.76 26.42
CA GLU A 821 -56.53 -28.28 25.19
C GLU A 821 -56.32 -29.79 25.28
N SER A 822 -55.95 -30.32 26.46
CA SER A 822 -55.81 -31.76 26.68
C SER A 822 -57.16 -32.49 26.56
N GLN A 823 -58.26 -31.92 27.08
CA GLN A 823 -59.59 -32.55 26.96
C GLN A 823 -60.08 -32.62 25.51
N ALA A 824 -59.63 -31.74 24.63
CA ALA A 824 -59.96 -31.80 23.19
C ALA A 824 -59.40 -33.07 22.51
N ASN A 825 -58.34 -33.68 23.08
CA ASN A 825 -57.78 -34.98 22.68
C ASN A 825 -58.21 -36.13 23.62
N GLY A 826 -59.12 -35.88 24.56
CA GLY A 826 -59.64 -36.89 25.49
C GLY A 826 -58.66 -37.29 26.61
N SER A 827 -57.64 -36.48 26.90
CA SER A 827 -56.75 -36.62 28.06
C SER A 827 -57.06 -35.50 29.06
N ALA A 828 -57.24 -35.80 30.35
CA ALA A 828 -57.38 -34.74 31.36
C ALA A 828 -55.99 -34.40 31.91
N ALA A 829 -55.79 -33.14 32.31
CA ALA A 829 -54.59 -32.72 33.03
C ALA A 829 -54.36 -33.62 34.27
N ASN A 830 -53.17 -34.20 34.38
CA ASN A 830 -52.90 -35.38 35.20
C ASN A 830 -51.65 -35.24 36.08
N LEU A 831 -51.04 -34.05 36.12
CA LEU A 831 -49.77 -33.74 36.77
C LEU A 831 -48.60 -34.57 36.19
N ILE A 832 -48.66 -34.92 34.91
CA ILE A 832 -47.61 -35.62 34.18
C ILE A 832 -47.37 -34.82 32.91
N TRP A 833 -46.14 -34.38 32.70
CA TRP A 833 -45.80 -33.77 31.43
C TRP A 833 -45.85 -34.87 30.34
N ASP A 834 -46.81 -34.77 29.42
CA ASP A 834 -47.06 -35.79 28.40
C ASP A 834 -47.45 -35.21 27.03
N MET A 835 -47.45 -33.88 26.89
CA MET A 835 -47.88 -33.14 25.70
C MET A 835 -49.35 -33.41 25.30
N GLY A 836 -50.20 -33.69 26.28
CA GLY A 836 -51.59 -34.12 26.11
C GLY A 836 -51.72 -35.50 25.47
N TRP A 837 -50.78 -36.40 25.72
CA TRP A 837 -50.78 -37.76 25.18
C TRP A 837 -51.99 -38.55 25.69
N ASN A 838 -52.78 -39.08 24.75
CA ASN A 838 -53.87 -39.98 25.08
C ASN A 838 -53.44 -41.44 24.85
N PRO A 839 -53.27 -42.26 25.90
CA PRO A 839 -52.82 -43.65 25.76
C PRO A 839 -53.86 -44.55 25.07
N THR A 840 -55.13 -44.14 25.01
CA THR A 840 -56.21 -44.90 24.37
C THR A 840 -56.22 -44.71 22.86
N THR A 841 -56.04 -43.48 22.40
CA THR A 841 -56.05 -43.13 20.96
C THR A 841 -54.65 -43.06 20.36
N GLN A 842 -53.61 -43.06 21.18
CA GLN A 842 -52.20 -42.91 20.80
C GLN A 842 -51.94 -41.62 19.99
N THR A 843 -52.55 -40.52 20.44
CA THR A 843 -52.47 -39.20 19.82
C THR A 843 -52.04 -38.15 20.84
N TYR A 844 -51.37 -37.10 20.37
CA TYR A 844 -51.04 -35.91 21.16
C TYR A 844 -52.12 -34.84 21.03
N GLY A 845 -52.21 -33.94 22.01
CA GLY A 845 -53.00 -32.72 21.87
C GLY A 845 -52.38 -31.78 20.84
N ALA A 846 -53.20 -30.90 20.25
CA ALA A 846 -52.70 -29.94 19.27
C ALA A 846 -51.60 -29.04 19.87
N ASN A 847 -50.49 -28.83 19.14
CA ASN A 847 -49.34 -28.05 19.59
C ASN A 847 -48.79 -28.53 20.96
N GLY A 848 -48.65 -29.85 21.13
CA GLY A 848 -48.27 -30.47 22.40
C GLY A 848 -49.19 -30.13 23.58
N ALA A 849 -50.48 -29.88 23.32
CA ALA A 849 -51.48 -29.43 24.30
C ALA A 849 -51.09 -28.17 25.10
N ARG A 850 -50.17 -27.35 24.56
CA ARG A 850 -49.59 -26.18 25.25
C ARG A 850 -48.85 -26.51 26.55
N GLU A 851 -48.29 -27.71 26.66
CA GLU A 851 -47.50 -28.11 27.83
C GLU A 851 -46.05 -27.63 27.73
N TYR A 852 -45.84 -26.36 28.12
CA TYR A 852 -44.51 -25.74 28.15
C TYR A 852 -43.61 -26.36 29.21
N ILE A 853 -42.31 -26.39 28.97
CA ILE A 853 -41.28 -26.76 29.94
C ILE A 853 -40.48 -25.51 30.29
N PHE A 854 -40.22 -25.30 31.58
CA PHE A 854 -39.31 -24.27 32.09
C PHE A 854 -38.14 -24.92 32.79
N ILE A 855 -36.93 -24.48 32.46
CA ILE A 855 -35.70 -24.92 33.10
C ILE A 855 -35.26 -23.80 34.03
N ASN A 856 -35.17 -24.09 35.33
CA ASN A 856 -34.84 -23.13 36.37
C ASN A 856 -33.34 -23.22 36.73
N LEU A 857 -32.72 -22.14 37.18
CA LEU A 857 -31.30 -22.12 37.58
C LEU A 857 -31.05 -22.82 38.93
N SER A 858 -32.05 -22.81 39.82
CA SER A 858 -32.02 -23.43 41.14
C SER A 858 -31.77 -24.94 41.14
N ASP A 859 -31.10 -25.43 42.19
CA ASP A 859 -30.77 -26.84 42.39
C ASP A 859 -32.03 -27.72 42.44
N TYR A 860 -31.93 -28.90 41.81
CA TYR A 860 -33.01 -29.88 41.81
C TYR A 860 -33.43 -30.27 43.24
N SER A 861 -34.72 -30.11 43.54
CA SER A 861 -35.26 -30.20 44.91
C SER A 861 -36.31 -31.29 45.10
N GLU A 862 -36.58 -32.10 44.07
CA GLU A 862 -37.71 -33.04 44.01
C GLU A 862 -39.09 -32.42 44.31
N GLY A 863 -39.24 -31.11 44.13
CA GLY A 863 -40.48 -30.38 44.40
C GLY A 863 -40.53 -29.62 45.73
N ALA A 864 -39.45 -29.62 46.51
CA ALA A 864 -39.38 -28.83 47.73
C ALA A 864 -39.17 -27.33 47.44
N GLY A 865 -40.12 -26.51 47.88
CA GLY A 865 -40.05 -25.04 47.70
C GLY A 865 -40.65 -24.53 46.38
N TYR A 866 -41.35 -25.38 45.62
CA TYR A 866 -42.10 -24.94 44.45
C TYR A 866 -43.40 -24.21 44.85
N ASP A 867 -43.61 -23.03 44.27
CA ASP A 867 -44.80 -22.20 44.42
C ASP A 867 -45.03 -21.36 43.14
N ASP A 868 -45.85 -20.30 43.21
CA ASP A 868 -46.13 -19.43 42.07
C ASP A 868 -44.90 -18.65 41.55
N SER A 869 -43.77 -18.65 42.27
CA SER A 869 -42.56 -17.89 41.91
C SER A 869 -41.59 -18.65 40.99
N ASN A 870 -41.79 -19.94 40.72
CA ASN A 870 -40.89 -20.69 39.82
C ASN A 870 -41.26 -20.56 38.34
N THR A 871 -42.25 -19.71 38.00
CA THR A 871 -42.56 -19.27 36.62
C THR A 871 -42.89 -17.78 36.55
N GLY A 872 -42.66 -17.15 35.39
CA GLY A 872 -42.97 -15.73 35.16
C GLY A 872 -41.87 -14.76 35.60
N PHE A 873 -42.15 -13.45 35.55
CA PHE A 873 -41.15 -12.37 35.64
C PHE A 873 -40.17 -12.46 36.82
N ASP A 874 -40.63 -12.87 38.01
CA ASP A 874 -39.78 -12.93 39.21
C ASP A 874 -39.07 -14.28 39.41
N SER A 875 -39.13 -15.18 38.42
CA SER A 875 -38.56 -16.52 38.49
C SER A 875 -37.12 -16.60 38.00
N ASP A 876 -36.45 -17.70 38.34
CA ASP A 876 -35.10 -18.07 37.91
C ASP A 876 -35.11 -18.94 36.64
N VAL A 877 -36.07 -18.74 35.74
CA VAL A 877 -36.20 -19.54 34.51
C VAL A 877 -35.11 -19.12 33.52
N LEU A 878 -34.22 -20.06 33.19
CA LEU A 878 -33.17 -19.94 32.19
C LEU A 878 -33.73 -20.06 30.77
N TYR A 879 -34.51 -21.13 30.52
CA TYR A 879 -35.02 -21.46 29.20
C TYR A 879 -36.48 -21.91 29.28
N ALA A 880 -37.23 -21.55 28.24
CA ALA A 880 -38.58 -22.03 28.01
C ALA A 880 -38.63 -22.84 26.72
N ILE A 881 -39.26 -24.01 26.77
CA ILE A 881 -39.44 -24.90 25.64
C ILE A 881 -40.95 -25.11 25.42
N TRP A 882 -41.42 -24.94 24.19
CA TRP A 882 -42.73 -25.36 23.73
C TRP A 882 -42.59 -26.61 22.84
N PRO A 883 -42.71 -27.81 23.42
CA PRO A 883 -42.53 -29.07 22.72
C PRO A 883 -43.79 -29.52 21.97
N ASP A 884 -43.61 -30.30 20.90
CA ASP A 884 -44.65 -30.95 20.10
C ASP A 884 -44.17 -32.33 19.59
N GLN A 885 -45.10 -33.10 19.04
CA GLN A 885 -44.79 -34.39 18.43
C GLN A 885 -43.85 -34.25 17.22
N ARG A 886 -42.73 -34.98 17.22
CA ARG A 886 -41.88 -35.09 16.03
C ARG A 886 -42.46 -36.09 15.03
N GLY A 887 -43.19 -35.59 14.03
CA GLY A 887 -43.76 -36.41 12.97
C GLY A 887 -44.82 -37.38 13.53
N THR A 888 -44.65 -38.68 13.34
CA THR A 888 -45.57 -39.72 13.85
C THR A 888 -44.97 -40.54 14.98
N ARG A 889 -43.95 -40.02 15.66
CA ARG A 889 -43.22 -40.76 16.71
C ARG A 889 -44.07 -40.83 17.99
N PRO A 890 -44.18 -41.99 18.65
CA PRO A 890 -44.98 -42.16 19.86
C PRO A 890 -44.32 -41.52 21.09
N TYR A 891 -45.12 -41.33 22.14
CA TYR A 891 -44.66 -40.85 23.45
C TYR A 891 -43.69 -41.85 24.08
N LEU A 892 -42.58 -41.34 24.62
CA LEU A 892 -41.51 -42.13 25.22
C LEU A 892 -40.95 -43.22 24.29
N LEU A 893 -40.81 -42.91 22.99
CA LEU A 893 -40.31 -43.84 21.98
C LEU A 893 -38.93 -44.41 22.34
N ALA A 894 -38.02 -43.54 22.77
CA ALA A 894 -36.62 -43.88 23.02
C ALA A 894 -35.94 -42.82 23.91
N GLU A 895 -34.87 -43.22 24.57
CA GLU A 895 -33.95 -42.31 25.26
C GLU A 895 -33.22 -41.42 24.26
N PHE A 896 -33.04 -40.16 24.64
CA PHE A 896 -32.20 -39.22 23.91
C PHE A 896 -31.74 -38.09 24.84
N THR A 897 -30.70 -37.36 24.42
CA THR A 897 -30.30 -36.12 25.07
C THR A 897 -30.59 -34.93 24.17
N MET A 898 -30.83 -33.76 24.78
CA MET A 898 -30.92 -32.49 24.09
C MET A 898 -30.05 -31.45 24.80
N ASP A 899 -29.10 -30.88 24.08
CA ASP A 899 -28.16 -29.88 24.60
C ASP A 899 -28.65 -28.49 24.21
N ILE A 900 -28.65 -27.57 25.18
CA ILE A 900 -28.88 -26.13 24.99
C ILE A 900 -27.51 -25.46 25.08
N ILE A 901 -27.08 -24.88 23.97
CA ILE A 901 -25.75 -24.32 23.77
C ILE A 901 -25.83 -22.80 23.84
N ILE A 902 -24.95 -22.18 24.63
CA ILE A 902 -24.88 -20.72 24.79
C ILE A 902 -23.59 -20.14 24.28
N ASN A 903 -23.60 -18.84 24.02
CA ASN A 903 -22.44 -18.01 23.78
C ASN A 903 -22.08 -17.27 25.07
N ILE A 904 -20.83 -17.37 25.50
CA ILE A 904 -20.29 -16.60 26.62
C ILE A 904 -19.04 -15.86 26.09
N PRO A 905 -19.07 -14.52 26.00
CA PRO A 905 -17.93 -13.73 25.59
C PRO A 905 -16.71 -13.98 26.51
N ASN A 906 -15.52 -13.94 25.91
CA ASN A 906 -14.28 -13.94 26.69
C ASN A 906 -14.24 -12.73 27.62
N ASN A 907 -13.86 -12.92 28.87
CA ASN A 907 -13.74 -11.87 29.88
C ASN A 907 -12.46 -12.05 30.72
N MET A 908 -12.24 -11.15 31.67
CA MET A 908 -11.05 -11.13 32.54
C MET A 908 -10.79 -12.41 33.35
N ASN A 909 -11.77 -13.29 33.51
CA ASN A 909 -11.60 -14.58 34.18
C ASN A 909 -11.15 -15.71 33.23
N ASP A 910 -11.13 -15.45 31.92
CA ASP A 910 -10.66 -16.40 30.92
C ASP A 910 -9.17 -16.22 30.64
N SER A 911 -8.46 -17.33 30.50
CA SER A 911 -7.07 -17.34 30.05
C SER A 911 -6.75 -18.58 29.22
N TYR A 912 -5.80 -18.46 28.31
CA TYR A 912 -5.38 -19.54 27.44
C TYR A 912 -3.87 -19.67 27.49
N ALA A 913 -3.38 -20.80 27.99
CA ALA A 913 -1.96 -21.05 28.20
C ALA A 913 -1.43 -22.15 27.28
N PHE A 914 -0.28 -21.90 26.67
CA PHE A 914 0.40 -22.86 25.80
C PHE A 914 1.91 -22.75 25.96
N SER A 915 2.66 -23.72 25.46
CA SER A 915 4.12 -23.74 25.57
C SER A 915 4.75 -24.31 24.31
N THR A 916 5.95 -23.85 24.01
CA THR A 916 6.72 -24.29 22.85
C THR A 916 7.95 -25.08 23.27
N LYS A 917 8.60 -25.74 22.31
CA LYS A 917 9.92 -26.34 22.50
C LYS A 917 10.93 -25.54 21.70
N SER A 918 12.01 -25.10 22.33
CA SER A 918 13.03 -24.27 21.68
C SER A 918 13.74 -25.02 20.56
N VAL A 919 14.13 -24.31 19.50
CA VAL A 919 15.05 -24.84 18.50
C VAL A 919 16.33 -25.33 19.16
N ILE A 920 16.76 -26.55 18.82
CA ILE A 920 18.03 -27.09 19.28
C ILE A 920 19.13 -26.54 18.36
N ARG A 921 20.14 -25.87 18.93
CA ARG A 921 21.25 -25.27 18.20
C ARG A 921 22.59 -25.78 18.73
N GLY A 922 23.53 -26.03 17.84
CA GLY A 922 24.90 -26.43 18.20
C GLY A 922 25.02 -27.85 18.77
N ASP A 923 24.07 -28.74 18.47
CA ASP A 923 24.13 -30.14 18.88
C ASP A 923 25.20 -30.88 18.06
N LYS A 924 26.36 -31.11 18.67
CA LYS A 924 27.49 -31.76 18.03
C LYS A 924 27.27 -33.23 17.73
N GLU A 925 26.45 -33.94 18.50
CA GLU A 925 26.17 -35.35 18.21
C GLU A 925 25.21 -35.46 17.04
N PHE A 926 24.16 -34.62 17.02
CA PHE A 926 23.28 -34.54 15.86
C PHE A 926 24.04 -34.12 14.60
N ALA A 927 24.92 -33.12 14.68
CA ALA A 927 25.77 -32.72 13.55
C ALA A 927 26.67 -33.85 13.02
N LYS A 928 27.13 -34.76 13.89
CA LYS A 928 27.92 -35.94 13.48
C LYS A 928 27.08 -36.96 12.73
N ASP A 929 25.82 -37.14 13.12
CA ASP A 929 24.88 -38.02 12.44
C ASP A 929 24.49 -37.46 11.06
N GLU A 930 24.50 -36.13 10.92
CA GLU A 930 24.19 -35.44 9.67
C GLU A 930 25.35 -35.41 8.65
N VAL A 931 26.55 -35.86 9.00
CA VAL A 931 27.70 -35.95 8.07
C VAL A 931 27.34 -36.76 6.81
N ASP A 932 26.47 -37.75 6.93
CA ASP A 932 26.03 -38.58 5.80
C ASP A 932 25.19 -37.82 4.75
N ARG A 933 24.61 -36.67 5.12
CA ARG A 933 23.88 -35.79 4.19
C ARG A 933 24.81 -34.93 3.30
N ILE A 934 26.08 -34.75 3.67
CA ILE A 934 27.05 -33.99 2.85
C ILE A 934 27.21 -34.63 1.47
N ASN A 935 26.92 -33.90 0.41
CA ASN A 935 27.04 -34.38 -0.95
C ASN A 935 27.63 -33.28 -1.86
N VAL A 936 27.67 -33.57 -3.15
CA VAL A 936 28.22 -32.68 -4.18
C VAL A 936 27.40 -32.81 -5.47
N PHE A 937 27.06 -31.68 -6.07
CA PHE A 937 26.23 -31.61 -7.27
C PHE A 937 26.74 -30.55 -8.28
N PRO A 938 26.48 -30.72 -9.58
CA PRO A 938 26.07 -31.97 -10.20
C PRO A 938 27.20 -33.02 -10.08
N ASN A 939 26.81 -34.27 -9.83
CA ASN A 939 27.72 -35.41 -9.81
C ASN A 939 27.01 -36.64 -10.41
N PRO A 940 27.34 -37.05 -11.64
CA PRO A 940 28.45 -36.56 -12.46
C PRO A 940 28.25 -35.12 -12.97
N TYR A 941 29.33 -34.35 -13.05
CA TYR A 941 29.36 -33.12 -13.84
C TYR A 941 29.56 -33.52 -15.30
N TYR A 942 28.61 -33.17 -16.18
CA TYR A 942 28.65 -33.58 -17.58
C TYR A 942 28.55 -32.39 -18.53
N ALA A 943 29.71 -31.94 -19.01
CA ALA A 943 29.93 -30.79 -19.88
C ALA A 943 29.57 -29.42 -19.28
N TYR A 944 28.40 -29.28 -18.67
CA TYR A 944 27.90 -28.04 -18.08
C TYR A 944 27.07 -28.31 -16.82
N ASN A 945 26.92 -27.27 -16.00
CA ASN A 945 25.93 -27.17 -14.94
C ASN A 945 24.90 -26.10 -15.37
N PRO A 946 23.57 -26.36 -15.31
CA PRO A 946 22.56 -25.37 -15.70
C PRO A 946 22.67 -24.01 -14.98
N GLU A 947 23.25 -24.00 -13.77
CA GLU A 947 23.48 -22.79 -12.97
C GLU A 947 24.73 -22.00 -13.38
N GLU A 948 25.41 -22.38 -14.45
CA GLU A 948 26.60 -21.66 -14.94
C GLU A 948 26.20 -20.38 -15.68
N PRO A 949 26.68 -19.20 -15.25
CA PRO A 949 26.31 -17.93 -15.89
C PRO A 949 26.82 -17.83 -17.34
N ASN A 950 27.85 -18.62 -17.68
CA ASN A 950 28.36 -18.77 -19.04
C ASN A 950 29.26 -20.02 -19.12
N ARG A 951 29.60 -20.42 -20.35
CA ARG A 951 30.43 -21.60 -20.67
C ARG A 951 31.85 -21.62 -20.06
N PHE A 952 32.32 -20.49 -19.51
CA PHE A 952 33.65 -20.35 -18.91
C PHE A 952 33.62 -20.43 -17.38
N SER A 953 32.45 -20.29 -16.76
CA SER A 953 32.29 -20.19 -15.31
C SER A 953 31.83 -21.53 -14.73
N ARG A 954 32.65 -22.58 -14.94
CA ARG A 954 32.28 -23.96 -14.57
C ARG A 954 32.37 -24.19 -13.08
N PHE A 955 31.38 -24.85 -12.47
CA PHE A 955 31.47 -25.22 -11.06
C PHE A 955 30.62 -26.42 -10.65
N ILE A 956 31.05 -27.08 -9.57
CA ILE A 956 30.23 -27.97 -8.75
C ILE A 956 30.10 -27.39 -7.34
N THR A 957 29.07 -27.81 -6.61
CA THR A 957 28.75 -27.32 -5.28
C THR A 957 28.73 -28.48 -4.29
N PHE A 958 29.56 -28.40 -3.25
CA PHE A 958 29.42 -29.22 -2.05
C PHE A 958 28.33 -28.64 -1.16
N ASN A 959 27.48 -29.47 -0.55
CA ASN A 959 26.36 -29.04 0.28
C ASN A 959 26.36 -29.65 1.68
N HIS A 960 25.49 -29.10 2.54
CA HIS A 960 25.30 -29.51 3.93
C HIS A 960 26.59 -29.50 4.78
N LEU A 961 27.54 -28.62 4.43
CA LEU A 961 28.82 -28.53 5.12
C LEU A 961 28.68 -27.82 6.48
N PRO A 962 29.40 -28.25 7.54
CA PRO A 962 29.51 -27.50 8.78
C PRO A 962 30.36 -26.23 8.59
N GLU A 963 30.33 -25.32 9.56
CA GLU A 963 31.03 -24.02 9.52
C GLU A 963 32.53 -24.19 9.17
N ASN A 964 33.25 -25.04 9.93
CA ASN A 964 34.66 -25.34 9.72
C ASN A 964 34.86 -26.64 8.92
N VAL A 965 35.43 -26.51 7.73
CA VAL A 965 35.70 -27.64 6.83
C VAL A 965 36.98 -27.44 6.02
N THR A 966 37.67 -28.54 5.71
CA THR A 966 38.72 -28.58 4.68
C THR A 966 38.42 -29.70 3.68
N ILE A 967 38.24 -29.34 2.41
CA ILE A 967 38.02 -30.28 1.32
C ILE A 967 39.32 -30.40 0.52
N ARG A 968 39.89 -31.61 0.47
CA ARG A 968 41.05 -31.91 -0.38
C ARG A 968 40.62 -32.82 -1.52
N ILE A 969 40.86 -32.39 -2.74
CA ILE A 969 40.44 -33.09 -3.95
C ILE A 969 41.66 -33.77 -4.56
N PHE A 970 41.55 -35.06 -4.88
CA PHE A 970 42.62 -35.89 -5.38
C PHE A 970 42.24 -36.58 -6.70
N THR A 971 43.23 -36.87 -7.53
CA THR A 971 43.09 -37.85 -8.61
C THR A 971 43.00 -39.28 -8.06
N LEU A 972 42.60 -40.26 -8.88
CA LEU A 972 42.65 -41.69 -8.51
C LEU A 972 44.07 -42.18 -8.14
N SER A 973 45.12 -41.51 -8.62
CA SER A 973 46.51 -41.82 -8.26
C SER A 973 46.98 -41.18 -6.95
N GLY A 974 46.11 -40.43 -6.25
CA GLY A 974 46.40 -39.81 -4.96
C GLY A 974 47.11 -38.45 -5.04
N VAL A 975 47.18 -37.83 -6.22
CA VAL A 975 47.77 -36.49 -6.39
C VAL A 975 46.73 -35.45 -6.00
N GLN A 976 47.07 -34.53 -5.09
CA GLN A 976 46.18 -33.43 -4.71
C GLN A 976 46.05 -32.43 -5.84
N VAL A 977 44.81 -32.13 -6.22
CA VAL A 977 44.43 -31.24 -7.32
C VAL A 977 44.11 -29.85 -6.78
N ARG A 978 43.32 -29.79 -5.70
CA ARG A 978 42.84 -28.55 -5.07
C ARG A 978 42.59 -28.79 -3.58
N LYS A 979 42.86 -27.77 -2.76
CA LYS A 979 42.42 -27.67 -1.37
C LYS A 979 41.46 -26.49 -1.26
N LEU A 980 40.29 -26.74 -0.70
CA LEU A 980 39.28 -25.75 -0.36
C LEU A 980 39.08 -25.75 1.16
N THR A 981 38.76 -24.60 1.71
CA THR A 981 38.61 -24.35 3.14
C THR A 981 37.34 -23.54 3.38
N SER A 982 36.95 -23.35 4.65
CA SER A 982 35.83 -22.45 4.98
C SER A 982 36.00 -21.02 4.47
N ALA A 983 37.23 -20.56 4.20
CA ALA A 983 37.47 -19.25 3.59
C ALA A 983 37.03 -19.17 2.12
N ASP A 984 36.80 -20.31 1.46
CA ASP A 984 36.30 -20.38 0.08
C ASP A 984 34.76 -20.43 0.03
N LYS A 985 34.08 -20.41 1.18
CA LYS A 985 32.62 -20.25 1.24
C LYS A 985 32.25 -18.78 1.04
N GLN A 986 31.02 -18.55 0.59
CA GLN A 986 30.47 -17.19 0.47
C GLN A 986 30.38 -16.49 1.83
N THR A 987 29.97 -17.21 2.87
CA THR A 987 30.05 -16.78 4.27
C THR A 987 30.54 -17.96 5.12
N PRO A 988 31.16 -17.73 6.29
CA PRO A 988 31.61 -18.80 7.18
C PRO A 988 30.51 -19.84 7.47
N GLU A 989 29.28 -19.37 7.62
CA GLU A 989 28.11 -20.16 7.99
C GLU A 989 27.38 -20.81 6.82
N SER A 990 27.78 -20.53 5.58
CA SER A 990 27.18 -21.16 4.40
C SER A 990 27.40 -22.67 4.43
N GLN A 991 26.34 -23.43 4.10
CA GLN A 991 26.42 -24.88 3.94
C GLN A 991 26.94 -25.28 2.56
N PHE A 992 27.15 -24.31 1.67
CA PHE A 992 27.56 -24.50 0.30
C PHE A 992 29.00 -24.04 0.08
N LEU A 993 29.75 -24.83 -0.69
CA LEU A 993 31.10 -24.47 -1.12
C LEU A 993 31.25 -24.86 -2.60
N ARG A 994 31.52 -23.87 -3.46
CA ARG A 994 31.69 -24.09 -4.90
C ARG A 994 33.15 -24.39 -5.24
N TRP A 995 33.37 -25.43 -6.05
CA TRP A 995 34.64 -25.68 -6.71
C TRP A 995 34.53 -25.35 -8.19
N ASN A 996 35.34 -24.39 -8.65
CA ASN A 996 35.39 -23.91 -10.04
C ASN A 996 36.03 -24.90 -11.04
N LEU A 997 36.21 -26.16 -10.65
CA LEU A 997 36.85 -27.21 -11.46
C LEU A 997 38.27 -26.87 -11.95
N GLN A 998 39.00 -26.05 -11.20
CA GLN A 998 40.40 -25.74 -11.44
C GLN A 998 41.31 -26.35 -10.36
N ASN A 999 42.56 -26.63 -10.74
CA ASN A 999 43.61 -27.04 -9.80
C ASN A 999 44.24 -25.83 -9.08
N GLU A 1000 45.22 -26.07 -8.21
CA GLU A 1000 45.92 -24.98 -7.48
C GLU A 1000 46.67 -23.97 -8.35
N ALA A 1001 46.97 -24.31 -9.60
CA ALA A 1001 47.56 -23.39 -10.56
C ALA A 1001 46.50 -22.63 -11.38
N ASN A 1002 45.22 -22.69 -10.99
CA ASN A 1002 44.06 -22.14 -11.71
C ASN A 1002 43.89 -22.71 -13.13
N ILE A 1003 44.36 -23.94 -13.35
CA ILE A 1003 44.21 -24.64 -14.63
C ILE A 1003 43.01 -25.59 -14.54
N PRO A 1004 42.09 -25.61 -15.53
CA PRO A 1004 40.97 -26.55 -15.58
C PRO A 1004 41.42 -28.00 -15.43
N VAL A 1005 40.68 -28.77 -14.63
CA VAL A 1005 40.97 -30.19 -14.43
C VAL A 1005 40.52 -31.03 -15.62
N ALA A 1006 41.21 -32.14 -15.90
CA ALA A 1006 40.85 -33.05 -16.99
C ALA A 1006 39.55 -33.83 -16.69
N SER A 1007 38.90 -34.36 -17.72
CA SER A 1007 37.80 -35.32 -17.54
C SER A 1007 38.30 -36.57 -16.81
N GLY A 1008 37.61 -37.00 -15.76
CA GLY A 1008 38.00 -38.15 -14.96
C GLY A 1008 37.28 -38.29 -13.63
N VAL A 1009 37.66 -39.31 -12.86
CA VAL A 1009 37.19 -39.55 -11.49
C VAL A 1009 38.13 -38.84 -10.50
N TYR A 1010 37.54 -38.11 -9.56
CA TYR A 1010 38.23 -37.46 -8.46
C TYR A 1010 37.69 -37.95 -7.11
N ILE A 1011 38.50 -37.81 -6.07
CA ILE A 1011 38.13 -38.14 -4.69
C ILE A 1011 38.21 -36.86 -3.85
N ALA A 1012 37.09 -36.46 -3.25
CA ALA A 1012 37.07 -35.35 -2.29
C ALA A 1012 37.11 -35.91 -0.86
N HIS A 1013 38.19 -35.64 -0.14
CA HIS A 1013 38.31 -35.92 1.28
C HIS A 1013 37.96 -34.66 2.07
N ILE A 1014 36.84 -34.73 2.78
CA ILE A 1014 36.26 -33.65 3.57
C ILE A 1014 36.62 -33.89 5.04
N ASP A 1015 37.32 -32.94 5.62
CA ASP A 1015 37.79 -32.96 7.02
C ASP A 1015 37.00 -31.92 7.83
N MET A 1016 36.35 -32.37 8.91
CA MET A 1016 35.46 -31.57 9.76
C MET A 1016 36.00 -31.59 11.20
N PRO A 1017 36.97 -30.72 11.53
CA PRO A 1017 37.72 -30.80 12.77
C PRO A 1017 36.83 -30.66 14.01
N ASP A 1018 35.82 -29.79 13.97
CA ASP A 1018 34.94 -29.51 15.12
C ASP A 1018 34.05 -30.70 15.49
N LEU A 1019 33.76 -31.56 14.51
CA LEU A 1019 32.97 -32.77 14.69
C LEU A 1019 33.85 -34.01 14.91
N ASN A 1020 35.18 -33.88 14.74
CA ASN A 1020 36.13 -35.00 14.74
C ASN A 1020 35.70 -36.13 13.79
N LYS A 1021 35.26 -35.75 12.58
CA LYS A 1021 34.76 -36.66 11.53
C LYS A 1021 35.41 -36.30 10.19
N THR A 1022 35.53 -37.30 9.32
CA THR A 1022 35.90 -37.11 7.93
C THR A 1022 34.88 -37.81 7.03
N LYS A 1023 34.74 -37.33 5.79
CA LYS A 1023 33.93 -37.96 4.76
C LYS A 1023 34.68 -38.00 3.44
N VAL A 1024 34.44 -39.06 2.67
CA VAL A 1024 35.02 -39.21 1.33
C VAL A 1024 33.91 -39.26 0.30
N LEU A 1025 33.94 -38.36 -0.66
CA LEU A 1025 33.04 -38.36 -1.83
C LEU A 1025 33.82 -38.73 -3.10
N LYS A 1026 33.12 -39.39 -4.03
CA LYS A 1026 33.64 -39.68 -5.37
C LYS A 1026 32.97 -38.77 -6.36
N LEU A 1027 33.76 -38.13 -7.20
CA LEU A 1027 33.36 -37.14 -8.18
C LEU A 1027 33.64 -37.68 -9.57
N PHE A 1028 32.72 -37.49 -10.51
CA PHE A 1028 32.99 -37.76 -11.92
C PHE A 1028 32.79 -36.49 -12.74
N ILE A 1029 33.86 -36.03 -13.39
CA ILE A 1029 33.88 -34.80 -14.17
C ILE A 1029 34.11 -35.15 -15.64
N VAL A 1030 33.22 -34.70 -16.51
CA VAL A 1030 33.39 -34.72 -17.96
C VAL A 1030 33.41 -33.27 -18.44
N GLN A 1031 34.59 -32.77 -18.81
CA GLN A 1031 34.73 -31.43 -19.39
C GLN A 1031 34.15 -31.38 -20.80
N ALA A 1032 33.55 -30.24 -21.16
CA ALA A 1032 33.12 -29.98 -22.53
C ALA A 1032 34.34 -29.90 -23.48
N GLN A 1033 34.16 -30.36 -24.73
CA GLN A 1033 35.18 -30.21 -25.76
C GLN A 1033 35.24 -28.74 -26.20
N GLU A 1034 36.38 -28.09 -25.99
CA GLU A 1034 36.62 -26.73 -26.48
C GLU A 1034 36.95 -26.80 -27.98
N ILE A 1035 35.95 -26.52 -28.82
CA ILE A 1035 36.11 -26.36 -30.26
C ILE A 1035 36.14 -24.87 -30.56
N LEU A 1036 37.28 -24.38 -31.07
CA LEU A 1036 37.40 -23.06 -31.68
C LEU A 1036 36.74 -23.11 -33.06
N ASP A 1037 35.45 -22.76 -33.13
CA ASP A 1037 34.81 -22.48 -34.40
C ASP A 1037 35.08 -21.02 -34.77
N TYR A 1038 35.97 -20.86 -35.76
CA TYR A 1038 36.39 -19.65 -36.49
C TYR A 1038 37.56 -18.84 -35.89
N PHE A 1039 38.66 -18.84 -36.66
CA PHE A 1039 39.79 -17.90 -36.59
C PHE A 1039 39.48 -16.61 -37.34
#